data_AF-A0A1M3QMQ7-F1
#
_entry.id   AF-A0A1M3QMQ7-F1
#
_cell.length_a   1.000
_cell.length_b   1.000
_cell.length_c   1.000
_cell.angle_alpha   90.00
_cell.angle_beta   90.00
_cell.angle_gamma   90.00
#
_symmetry.space_group_name_H-M   'P 1'
#
loop_
_entity.id
_entity.type
_entity.pdbx_description
1 polymer ?
#
loop_
_entity_poly.entity_id
_entity_poly.type
_entity_poly.pdbx_seq_one_letter_code
_entity_poly.pdbx_strand_id
1 'polypeptide(L)'
;MSYCQQNIISATPEAAGFNQFINYPVSLNTGIPSISIPLYTINVNGISLPIELRYHASGIKVNQQSSWVGLGWDLSIEPQITRSINGKPDEESYLTNSHVGAWGSYYPRDAYYLNLLADGVVDEQPDEYSFNLLTGSGGFMYRKTSTNTSEISTIPFKPIKITSSGSFTIIDELGREYTFNKVEQTNPNIYNGSNSWATCWKCSKIISASKKDTIFFAYNDTRGISKYFANERTEIIDMVSDPTITAHRATINNYSYSSGYGGTLAGSNPGYPYSIGETNWGGPGTYILDVIEPTGIGFHYGYTFQGNNLANTHHDVMGISNTTSLTLNEVIFRGGKISIYSRTNNGVGSRIDSIKVFNDKGDIIKKIQFAMRYIHPDAVNQTYPTQSDFRMLLDSVIIYGAKSEREKYAFEYISNGPNDNWAHSFGKISDFWGYYQGGLSSDIYYGTSVPAFKDVNIIDPNAPEVFLSNYTASFGGAPATPYEPSMQIYTLKKMIFPTGGKTEFEYASNRYIDNGEIKIAGGLRIEKIKMYTDTNAVNTALEKIYKYGEDESGAGDIKLNPDYAVYSYSQSTHDAVGSSNITARKRTYLSNAVGDVFYQNGSAVNYRMVTEYQKDNGIFSGKTVYRYAPYDASSGVASYYNGSRIENTDITTHRIEINGGELLSTTKYVFKNNQYIWIEKDSNTYIKYVDTAKIYIGKVFRTKVYGSPSLFSTYGTIADFNYISYAQEVGTMLLAKNILQSRSTDYLNNIISKTTNFYYDNAAHFQKTRIETENTDGSMETVLNTYPPDYSSGNSAIDNMKTNNLVLYPVERVRYLKRGDNTTILSGMLNWYNSAGNGLIDTIYTIETTGPVSLASFKFSSRTIGVVPPSGTVTSLLKDESYKLKVINNNYDSRSNLLSITPQNNISTSYLWDYDQKYPIANVTNAVQSDIAYTSFEADGKGNWMYTYPDEPQVVGAVTGIRYLNVNSRDGNATISKDNLQSGKKYIVSYWSKVNTPFSIIGGTGSHILGRNVSGWHFHKHIVNATASTISVIANDDIDELRLYPLTAQMTTYTYEPLIGMTSQCDANNKITYYEYDSFGRLKTVRDQDKNVIKTMDYQYQQSNNQ
;
A
#
# COMPACT_ATOMS: atom_id res chain seq x y z
N MET A 1 -11.20 -35.79 -15.76
CA MET A 1 -10.91 -34.34 -15.91
C MET A 1 -9.68 -34.01 -15.10
N SER A 2 -8.71 -33.31 -15.66
CA SER A 2 -7.53 -32.87 -14.90
C SER A 2 -7.78 -31.47 -14.38
N TYR A 3 -7.84 -31.29 -13.06
CA TYR A 3 -7.99 -30.00 -12.39
C TYR A 3 -6.67 -29.19 -12.35
N CYS A 4 -5.72 -29.48 -13.25
CA CYS A 4 -4.45 -28.76 -13.38
C CYS A 4 -4.67 -27.40 -14.08
N GLN A 5 -5.35 -26.48 -13.42
CA GLN A 5 -5.27 -25.06 -13.75
C GLN A 5 -5.13 -24.30 -12.43
N GLN A 6 -4.14 -23.42 -12.32
CA GLN A 6 -4.09 -22.43 -11.25
C GLN A 6 -5.30 -21.50 -11.39
N ASN A 7 -6.37 -21.81 -10.66
CA ASN A 7 -7.50 -20.90 -10.50
C ASN A 7 -7.11 -19.85 -9.47
N ILE A 8 -6.50 -18.75 -9.93
CA ILE A 8 -6.23 -17.59 -9.07
C ILE A 8 -7.54 -16.84 -8.87
N ILE A 9 -8.02 -16.85 -7.63
CA ILE A 9 -9.24 -16.12 -7.25
C ILE A 9 -8.82 -14.75 -6.73
N SER A 10 -9.15 -13.71 -7.50
CA SER A 10 -8.78 -12.32 -7.18
C SER A 10 -9.81 -11.64 -6.25
N ALA A 11 -9.35 -10.62 -5.53
CA ALA A 11 -10.18 -9.77 -4.68
C ALA A 11 -11.09 -8.81 -5.49
N THR A 12 -11.95 -8.07 -4.77
CA THR A 12 -12.85 -7.03 -5.29
C THR A 12 -12.11 -5.96 -6.11
N PRO A 13 -12.79 -5.20 -7.00
CA PRO A 13 -12.17 -4.11 -7.76
C PRO A 13 -11.42 -3.09 -6.88
N GLU A 14 -11.98 -2.73 -5.73
CA GLU A 14 -11.36 -1.82 -4.76
C GLU A 14 -10.08 -2.42 -4.16
N ALA A 15 -10.13 -3.68 -3.72
CA ALA A 15 -8.97 -4.39 -3.22
C ALA A 15 -7.90 -4.62 -4.31
N ALA A 16 -8.32 -4.83 -5.55
CA ALA A 16 -7.44 -5.03 -6.70
C ALA A 16 -6.72 -3.74 -7.10
N GLY A 17 -7.41 -2.60 -7.15
CA GLY A 17 -6.82 -1.29 -7.45
C GLY A 17 -5.74 -0.92 -6.43
N PHE A 18 -6.00 -1.20 -5.16
CA PHE A 18 -5.02 -1.07 -4.09
C PHE A 18 -3.83 -2.04 -4.26
N ASN A 19 -4.11 -3.33 -4.47
CA ASN A 19 -3.08 -4.36 -4.64
C ASN A 19 -2.15 -4.07 -5.81
N GLN A 20 -2.65 -3.39 -6.85
CA GLN A 20 -1.85 -2.98 -7.99
C GLN A 20 -0.65 -2.12 -7.56
N PHE A 21 -0.76 -1.28 -6.54
CA PHE A 21 0.38 -0.49 -6.07
C PHE A 21 1.36 -1.24 -5.16
N ILE A 22 0.93 -2.36 -4.57
CA ILE A 22 1.83 -3.25 -3.81
C ILE A 22 2.59 -4.14 -4.79
N ASN A 23 1.84 -4.81 -5.67
CA ASN A 23 2.37 -5.80 -6.59
C ASN A 23 3.03 -5.16 -7.81
N TYR A 24 2.67 -3.93 -8.18
CA TYR A 24 3.31 -3.16 -9.24
C TYR A 24 3.74 -1.77 -8.74
N PRO A 25 4.82 -1.69 -7.94
CA PRO A 25 5.20 -0.46 -7.26
C PRO A 25 5.64 0.64 -8.23
N VAL A 26 5.35 1.88 -7.83
CA VAL A 26 5.79 3.10 -8.51
C VAL A 26 7.30 3.23 -8.41
N SER A 27 8.00 3.24 -9.54
CA SER A 27 9.43 3.44 -9.61
C SER A 27 9.87 3.79 -11.03
N LEU A 28 10.98 4.52 -11.16
CA LEU A 28 11.55 4.79 -12.49
C LEU A 28 12.05 3.50 -13.15
N ASN A 29 12.53 2.51 -12.39
CA ASN A 29 12.99 1.23 -12.98
C ASN A 29 11.85 0.41 -13.61
N THR A 30 10.61 0.62 -13.17
CA THR A 30 9.39 0.05 -13.77
C THR A 30 8.73 0.97 -14.79
N GLY A 31 9.26 2.19 -14.96
CA GLY A 31 8.71 3.20 -15.86
C GLY A 31 7.53 3.99 -15.28
N ILE A 32 7.12 3.74 -14.04
CA ILE A 32 5.91 4.32 -13.45
C ILE A 32 6.24 5.57 -12.63
N PRO A 33 5.65 6.75 -12.94
CA PRO A 33 5.80 7.97 -12.16
C PRO A 33 4.90 7.97 -10.91
N SER A 34 5.32 8.72 -9.87
CA SER A 34 4.49 8.97 -8.69
C SER A 34 3.50 10.10 -8.95
N ILE A 35 2.20 9.81 -8.86
CA ILE A 35 1.11 10.75 -9.08
C ILE A 35 0.11 10.61 -7.93
N SER A 36 0.08 11.58 -7.01
CA SER A 36 -0.84 11.62 -5.89
C SER A 36 -1.35 13.02 -5.56
N ILE A 37 -2.53 13.09 -4.95
CA ILE A 37 -3.17 14.33 -4.47
C ILE A 37 -3.54 14.13 -3.00
N PRO A 38 -2.87 14.82 -2.06
CA PRO A 38 -3.25 14.78 -0.66
C PRO A 38 -4.58 15.52 -0.44
N LEU A 39 -5.52 14.88 0.25
CA LEU A 39 -6.86 15.43 0.50
C LEU A 39 -7.04 15.87 1.95
N TYR A 40 -6.60 15.06 2.90
CA TYR A 40 -6.66 15.33 4.33
C TYR A 40 -5.72 14.40 5.11
N THR A 41 -5.34 14.75 6.34
CA THR A 41 -4.55 13.86 7.22
C THR A 41 -5.16 13.85 8.61
N ILE A 42 -5.51 12.67 9.11
CA ILE A 42 -5.93 12.49 10.49
C ILE A 42 -4.69 12.36 11.37
N ASN A 43 -4.58 13.20 12.40
CA ASN A 43 -3.49 13.14 13.38
C ASN A 43 -4.07 12.96 14.79
N VAL A 44 -3.77 11.81 15.42
CA VAL A 44 -4.19 11.50 16.80
C VAL A 44 -3.12 10.65 17.49
N ASN A 45 -2.48 11.19 18.55
CA ASN A 45 -1.63 10.44 19.50
C ASN A 45 -0.66 9.41 18.86
N GLY A 46 0.26 9.90 18.03
CA GLY A 46 1.24 9.05 17.34
C GLY A 46 0.69 8.31 16.10
N ILE A 47 -0.58 8.47 15.76
CA ILE A 47 -1.19 7.99 14.52
C ILE A 47 -1.31 9.17 13.55
N SER A 48 -0.72 9.03 12.37
CA SER A 48 -0.90 9.93 11.23
C SER A 48 -1.42 9.09 10.05
N LEU A 49 -2.69 9.29 9.69
CA LEU A 49 -3.36 8.58 8.60
C LEU A 49 -3.61 9.56 7.46
N PRO A 50 -2.80 9.53 6.39
CA PRO A 50 -3.03 10.35 5.21
C PRO A 50 -4.20 9.80 4.40
N ILE A 51 -5.02 10.72 3.88
CA ILE A 51 -6.10 10.46 2.94
C ILE A 51 -5.69 11.10 1.63
N GLU A 52 -5.40 10.26 0.65
CA GLU A 52 -4.84 10.69 -0.63
C GLU A 52 -5.41 9.92 -1.80
N LEU A 53 -5.55 10.62 -2.92
CA LEU A 53 -5.91 10.04 -4.20
C LEU A 53 -4.63 9.72 -4.97
N ARG A 54 -4.51 8.50 -5.52
CA ARG A 54 -3.30 8.02 -6.20
C ARG A 54 -3.62 7.45 -7.57
N TYR A 55 -2.78 7.74 -8.56
CA TYR A 55 -2.96 7.21 -9.92
C TYR A 55 -1.85 6.22 -10.29
N HIS A 56 -2.22 5.07 -10.85
CA HIS A 56 -1.29 4.06 -11.35
C HIS A 56 -1.19 4.15 -12.88
N ALA A 57 0.00 4.45 -13.39
CA ALA A 57 0.20 4.78 -14.79
C ALA A 57 0.74 3.63 -15.65
N SER A 58 0.52 2.36 -15.27
CA SER A 58 0.95 1.20 -16.07
C SER A 58 0.19 1.02 -17.40
N GLY A 59 -0.85 1.81 -17.65
CA GLY A 59 -1.86 1.56 -18.67
C GLY A 59 -3.01 0.70 -18.14
N ILE A 60 -4.07 0.59 -18.94
CA ILE A 60 -5.32 -0.07 -18.56
C ILE A 60 -5.44 -1.44 -19.26
N LYS A 61 -5.54 -2.52 -18.49
CA LYS A 61 -5.78 -3.88 -19.04
C LYS A 61 -7.24 -4.09 -19.44
N VAL A 62 -7.50 -5.04 -20.34
CA VAL A 62 -8.87 -5.38 -20.77
C VAL A 62 -9.72 -5.82 -19.57
N ASN A 63 -9.21 -6.69 -18.71
CA ASN A 63 -9.93 -7.16 -17.53
C ASN A 63 -9.89 -6.22 -16.31
N GLN A 64 -9.26 -5.03 -16.42
CA GLN A 64 -9.17 -4.07 -15.32
C GLN A 64 -10.50 -3.34 -15.12
N GLN A 65 -11.02 -3.39 -13.89
CA GLN A 65 -12.20 -2.64 -13.48
C GLN A 65 -11.83 -1.30 -12.87
N SER A 66 -12.77 -0.35 -12.92
CA SER A 66 -12.62 0.93 -12.23
C SER A 66 -12.81 0.73 -10.74
N SER A 67 -11.99 1.41 -9.93
CA SER A 67 -12.35 1.57 -8.51
C SER A 67 -13.53 2.52 -8.39
N TRP A 68 -14.09 2.64 -7.18
CA TRP A 68 -15.10 3.64 -6.85
C TRP A 68 -14.67 5.11 -7.07
N VAL A 69 -13.38 5.37 -7.30
CA VAL A 69 -12.83 6.70 -7.63
C VAL A 69 -12.34 6.81 -9.09
N GLY A 70 -12.57 5.78 -9.91
CA GLY A 70 -12.32 5.80 -11.36
C GLY A 70 -11.15 4.91 -11.78
N LEU A 71 -11.03 4.70 -13.08
CA LEU A 71 -10.04 3.82 -13.69
C LEU A 71 -8.61 4.33 -13.46
N GLY A 72 -7.74 3.44 -13.00
CA GLY A 72 -6.35 3.74 -12.62
C GLY A 72 -6.19 4.57 -11.34
N TRP A 73 -7.28 5.08 -10.76
CA TRP A 73 -7.26 5.82 -9.50
C TRP A 73 -7.57 4.91 -8.31
N ASP A 74 -6.90 5.18 -7.18
CA ASP A 74 -7.13 4.56 -5.88
C ASP A 74 -7.25 5.64 -4.80
N LEU A 75 -8.13 5.41 -3.82
CA LEU A 75 -8.29 6.29 -2.66
C LEU A 75 -7.71 5.59 -1.44
N SER A 76 -6.52 6.02 -1.03
CA SER A 76 -5.87 5.51 0.17
C SER A 76 -6.47 6.20 1.39
N ILE A 77 -7.44 5.56 2.05
CA ILE A 77 -8.13 6.07 3.26
C ILE A 77 -8.17 5.06 4.41
N GLU A 78 -7.99 3.76 4.14
CA GLU A 78 -7.91 2.71 5.16
C GLU A 78 -6.80 1.66 4.93
N PRO A 79 -6.30 1.03 6.01
CA PRO A 79 -5.55 -0.22 5.93
C PRO A 79 -6.43 -1.41 5.52
N GLN A 80 -5.88 -2.37 4.78
CA GLN A 80 -6.53 -3.63 4.45
C GLN A 80 -5.52 -4.77 4.22
N ILE A 81 -6.02 -6.00 4.29
CA ILE A 81 -5.32 -7.22 3.88
C ILE A 81 -6.09 -7.83 2.72
N THR A 82 -5.40 -8.20 1.66
CA THR A 82 -5.98 -8.88 0.50
C THR A 82 -5.32 -10.24 0.33
N ARG A 83 -6.00 -11.15 -0.36
CA ARG A 83 -5.53 -12.52 -0.59
C ARG A 83 -5.69 -12.90 -2.06
N SER A 84 -4.65 -13.53 -2.59
CA SER A 84 -4.68 -14.28 -3.83
C SER A 84 -4.68 -15.77 -3.49
N ILE A 85 -5.77 -16.47 -3.82
CA ILE A 85 -5.90 -17.90 -3.51
C ILE A 85 -5.18 -18.72 -4.58
N ASN A 86 -4.25 -19.57 -4.18
CA ASN A 86 -3.40 -20.40 -5.02
C ASN A 86 -3.84 -21.87 -4.97
N GLY A 87 -4.93 -22.23 -5.65
CA GLY A 87 -5.50 -23.57 -5.56
C GLY A 87 -6.72 -23.57 -4.65
N LYS A 88 -6.57 -24.01 -3.40
CA LYS A 88 -7.62 -23.97 -2.37
C LYS A 88 -7.26 -22.97 -1.28
N PRO A 89 -8.26 -22.40 -0.59
CA PRO A 89 -7.97 -21.61 0.61
C PRO A 89 -7.11 -22.40 1.59
N ASP A 90 -6.05 -21.76 2.10
CA ASP A 90 -5.14 -22.31 3.10
C ASP A 90 -5.84 -23.10 4.24
N GLU A 91 -6.93 -22.57 4.78
CA GLU A 91 -7.73 -23.17 5.85
C GLU A 91 -8.45 -24.46 5.45
N GLU A 92 -8.69 -24.70 4.16
CA GLU A 92 -9.34 -25.91 3.66
C GLU A 92 -8.32 -27.04 3.40
N SER A 93 -7.06 -26.72 3.10
CA SER A 93 -6.07 -27.76 2.80
C SER A 93 -4.64 -27.47 3.25
N TYR A 94 -3.98 -26.40 2.80
CA TYR A 94 -2.55 -26.17 3.08
C TYR A 94 -2.21 -26.25 4.58
N LEU A 95 -3.02 -25.65 5.45
CA LEU A 95 -2.78 -25.62 6.90
C LEU A 95 -2.99 -26.98 7.57
N THR A 96 -3.89 -27.81 7.05
CA THR A 96 -4.26 -29.12 7.59
C THR A 96 -3.47 -30.27 6.98
N ASN A 97 -2.83 -30.05 5.83
CA ASN A 97 -2.07 -31.04 5.09
C ASN A 97 -0.74 -31.39 5.79
N SER A 98 -0.63 -32.63 6.28
CA SER A 98 0.56 -33.14 6.97
C SER A 98 1.75 -33.45 6.06
N HIS A 99 1.57 -33.42 4.74
CA HIS A 99 2.66 -33.66 3.78
C HIS A 99 3.47 -32.39 3.48
N VAL A 100 2.96 -31.22 3.85
CA VAL A 100 3.69 -29.95 3.69
C VAL A 100 4.82 -29.87 4.73
N GLY A 101 6.05 -29.61 4.26
CA GLY A 101 7.21 -29.39 5.12
C GLY A 101 8.03 -30.64 5.52
N ALA A 102 7.64 -31.83 5.06
CA ALA A 102 8.30 -33.10 5.39
C ALA A 102 9.62 -33.39 4.62
N TRP A 103 10.35 -32.35 4.20
CA TRP A 103 11.50 -32.41 3.28
C TRP A 103 12.81 -32.93 3.91
N GLY A 104 12.72 -34.00 4.71
CA GLY A 104 13.85 -34.59 5.43
C GLY A 104 13.63 -36.00 5.98
N SER A 105 12.40 -36.53 5.92
CA SER A 105 12.11 -37.96 6.11
C SER A 105 11.54 -38.51 4.83
N TYR A 106 11.95 -39.72 4.46
CA TYR A 106 11.50 -40.49 3.31
C TYR A 106 9.98 -40.79 3.41
N TYR A 107 9.11 -39.79 3.23
CA TYR A 107 7.70 -39.98 2.95
C TYR A 107 7.56 -39.97 1.42
N PRO A 108 7.61 -41.13 0.74
CA PRO A 108 7.36 -41.16 -0.68
C PRO A 108 5.93 -40.67 -0.92
N ARG A 109 5.77 -39.62 -1.73
CA ARG A 109 4.47 -39.28 -2.29
C ARG A 109 4.09 -40.44 -3.19
N ASP A 110 3.14 -41.25 -2.74
CA ASP A 110 2.60 -42.31 -3.58
C ASP A 110 1.73 -41.71 -4.68
N ALA A 111 1.42 -42.53 -5.67
CA ALA A 111 0.62 -42.07 -6.79
C ALA A 111 -0.82 -41.71 -6.38
N TYR A 112 -1.32 -42.26 -5.27
CA TYR A 112 -2.62 -41.88 -4.72
C TYR A 112 -2.61 -40.42 -4.26
N TYR A 113 -1.62 -40.02 -3.46
CA TYR A 113 -1.46 -38.65 -3.01
C TYR A 113 -1.25 -37.68 -4.18
N LEU A 114 -0.41 -38.04 -5.15
CA LEU A 114 -0.19 -37.22 -6.34
C LEU A 114 -1.46 -37.05 -7.19
N ASN A 115 -2.32 -38.09 -7.24
CA ASN A 115 -3.65 -37.96 -7.82
C ASN A 115 -4.51 -36.94 -7.07
N LEU A 116 -4.58 -37.02 -5.74
CA LEU A 116 -5.35 -36.08 -4.92
C LEU A 116 -4.87 -34.63 -5.11
N LEU A 117 -3.56 -34.41 -5.16
CA LEU A 117 -2.98 -33.09 -5.40
C LEU A 117 -3.31 -32.59 -6.82
N ALA A 118 -3.28 -33.47 -7.82
CA ALA A 118 -3.59 -33.13 -9.22
C ALA A 118 -5.08 -32.93 -9.50
N ASP A 119 -5.97 -33.53 -8.70
CA ASP A 119 -7.41 -33.26 -8.72
C ASP A 119 -7.79 -32.00 -7.92
N GLY A 120 -6.82 -31.36 -7.26
CA GLY A 120 -7.08 -30.25 -6.34
C GLY A 120 -7.85 -30.68 -5.09
N VAL A 121 -7.86 -31.98 -4.73
CA VAL A 121 -8.49 -32.47 -3.49
C VAL A 121 -7.66 -32.01 -2.29
N VAL A 122 -6.34 -32.12 -2.38
CA VAL A 122 -5.37 -31.56 -1.41
C VAL A 122 -4.55 -30.46 -2.05
N ASP A 123 -3.98 -29.57 -1.23
CA ASP A 123 -3.15 -28.44 -1.67
C ASP A 123 -1.85 -28.33 -0.89
N GLU A 124 -0.79 -27.93 -1.57
CA GLU A 124 0.55 -27.68 -1.04
C GLU A 124 1.10 -26.32 -1.46
N GLN A 125 0.26 -25.45 -2.04
CA GLN A 125 0.58 -24.07 -2.36
C GLN A 125 -0.06 -23.17 -1.30
N PRO A 126 0.74 -22.40 -0.55
CA PRO A 126 0.17 -21.42 0.36
C PRO A 126 -0.41 -20.23 -0.42
N ASP A 127 -1.42 -19.59 0.16
CA ASP A 127 -1.97 -18.36 -0.41
C ASP A 127 -1.06 -17.16 -0.16
N GLU A 128 -1.13 -16.21 -1.08
CA GLU A 128 -0.39 -14.96 -1.01
C GLU A 128 -1.27 -13.85 -0.44
N TYR A 129 -0.89 -13.34 0.73
CA TYR A 129 -1.55 -12.21 1.35
C TYR A 129 -0.74 -10.94 1.13
N SER A 130 -1.41 -9.83 0.88
CA SER A 130 -0.81 -8.49 0.80
C SER A 130 -1.47 -7.56 1.80
N PHE A 131 -0.70 -6.66 2.42
CA PHE A 131 -1.21 -5.70 3.40
C PHE A 131 -0.63 -4.30 3.19
N ASN A 132 -1.38 -3.28 3.61
CA ASN A 132 -0.85 -1.93 3.93
C ASN A 132 -1.09 -1.59 5.40
N LEU A 133 -0.08 -1.03 6.02
CA LEU A 133 -0.15 -0.39 7.33
C LEU A 133 0.34 1.06 7.19
N LEU A 134 0.22 1.83 8.27
CA LEU A 134 0.76 3.20 8.30
C LEU A 134 2.29 3.24 8.24
N THR A 135 2.98 2.13 8.58
CA THR A 135 4.43 1.98 8.40
C THR A 135 4.83 1.45 7.03
N GLY A 136 3.86 1.15 6.15
CA GLY A 136 4.09 0.70 4.78
C GLY A 136 3.40 -0.63 4.47
N SER A 137 3.63 -1.13 3.26
CA SER A 137 3.02 -2.36 2.72
C SER A 137 3.98 -3.53 2.63
N GLY A 138 3.46 -4.74 2.45
CA GLY A 138 4.22 -5.96 2.23
C GLY A 138 3.31 -7.16 1.98
N GLY A 139 3.91 -8.33 1.78
CA GLY A 139 3.19 -9.60 1.69
C GLY A 139 3.44 -10.50 2.91
N PHE A 140 2.59 -11.50 3.09
CA PHE A 140 2.88 -12.64 3.97
C PHE A 140 2.23 -13.91 3.43
N MET A 141 2.75 -15.05 3.86
CA MET A 141 2.19 -16.37 3.58
C MET A 141 2.20 -17.21 4.86
N TYR A 142 1.34 -18.23 4.91
CA TYR A 142 1.51 -19.26 5.93
C TYR A 142 2.68 -20.18 5.59
N ARG A 143 3.32 -20.68 6.64
CA ARG A 143 4.36 -21.72 6.57
C ARG A 143 4.05 -22.84 7.54
N LYS A 144 4.54 -24.03 7.22
CA LYS A 144 4.51 -25.19 8.12
C LYS A 144 5.87 -25.39 8.78
N THR A 145 5.87 -25.54 10.10
CA THR A 145 7.08 -25.83 10.89
C THR A 145 7.45 -27.31 10.81
N SER A 146 8.64 -27.67 11.29
CA SER A 146 9.08 -29.07 11.39
C SER A 146 8.18 -29.91 12.31
N THR A 147 7.43 -29.29 13.23
CA THR A 147 6.44 -29.94 14.09
C THR A 147 5.04 -29.95 13.49
N ASN A 148 4.90 -29.65 12.19
CA ASN A 148 3.64 -29.58 11.46
C ASN A 148 2.63 -28.54 12.01
N THR A 149 3.11 -27.52 12.75
CA THR A 149 2.31 -26.35 13.15
C THR A 149 2.39 -25.27 12.08
N SER A 150 1.38 -24.41 12.01
CA SER A 150 1.35 -23.30 11.03
C SER A 150 1.76 -21.98 11.66
N GLU A 151 2.58 -21.20 10.95
CA GLU A 151 3.01 -19.86 11.34
C GLU A 151 2.92 -18.91 10.14
N ILE A 152 3.01 -17.60 10.37
CA ILE A 152 3.00 -16.59 9.30
C ILE A 152 4.41 -16.05 9.10
N SER A 153 4.80 -15.85 7.84
CA SER A 153 6.08 -15.21 7.48
C SER A 153 5.85 -14.09 6.48
N THR A 154 6.46 -12.93 6.73
CA THR A 154 6.37 -11.74 5.87
C THR A 154 7.38 -11.82 4.72
N ILE A 155 6.98 -11.40 3.53
CA ILE A 155 7.81 -11.38 2.32
C ILE A 155 7.64 -10.03 1.62
N PRO A 156 8.68 -9.18 1.56
CA PRO A 156 9.95 -9.33 2.27
C PRO A 156 9.76 -9.29 3.80
N PHE A 157 10.77 -9.77 4.54
CA PHE A 157 10.73 -9.81 6.00
C PHE A 157 10.44 -8.42 6.60
N LYS A 158 9.48 -8.39 7.52
CA LYS A 158 9.18 -7.26 8.41
C LYS A 158 8.95 -7.74 9.85
N PRO A 159 9.47 -7.03 10.87
CA PRO A 159 9.33 -7.40 12.28
C PRO A 159 7.96 -6.97 12.86
N ILE A 160 6.89 -7.38 12.20
CA ILE A 160 5.50 -7.17 12.64
C ILE A 160 4.95 -8.48 13.20
N LYS A 161 4.01 -8.38 14.15
CA LYS A 161 3.31 -9.56 14.67
C LYS A 161 1.96 -9.69 13.97
N ILE A 162 1.71 -10.83 13.36
CA ILE A 162 0.43 -11.15 12.69
C ILE A 162 -0.20 -12.33 13.41
N THR A 163 -1.45 -12.18 13.86
CA THR A 163 -2.27 -13.27 14.37
C THR A 163 -3.51 -13.44 13.51
N SER A 164 -3.92 -14.69 13.29
CA SER A 164 -5.06 -15.05 12.46
C SER A 164 -5.95 -16.07 13.16
N SER A 165 -7.26 -15.80 13.16
CA SER A 165 -8.31 -16.71 13.61
C SER A 165 -9.62 -16.47 12.84
N GLY A 166 -9.55 -16.45 11.51
CA GLY A 166 -10.66 -16.02 10.62
C GLY A 166 -10.79 -14.49 10.45
N SER A 167 -10.13 -13.73 11.32
CA SER A 167 -9.82 -12.30 11.21
C SER A 167 -8.34 -12.11 11.52
N PHE A 168 -7.78 -10.97 11.13
CA PHE A 168 -6.37 -10.67 11.37
C PHE A 168 -6.22 -9.56 12.40
N THR A 169 -5.24 -9.71 13.29
CA THR A 169 -4.70 -8.61 14.07
C THR A 169 -3.23 -8.46 13.73
N ILE A 170 -2.83 -7.24 13.38
CA ILE A 170 -1.43 -6.89 13.14
C ILE A 170 -0.98 -5.92 14.22
N ILE A 171 0.15 -6.19 14.85
CA ILE A 171 0.87 -5.21 15.67
C ILE A 171 2.11 -4.81 14.89
N ASP A 172 2.16 -3.54 14.49
CA ASP A 172 3.30 -3.01 13.75
C ASP A 172 4.51 -2.82 14.67
N GLU A 173 5.63 -2.45 14.08
CA GLU A 173 6.92 -2.33 14.74
C GLU A 173 7.03 -1.12 15.69
N LEU A 174 6.00 -0.27 15.68
CA LEU A 174 5.78 0.83 16.60
C LEU A 174 4.72 0.51 17.67
N GLY A 175 4.28 -0.75 17.77
CA GLY A 175 3.29 -1.20 18.77
C GLY A 175 1.86 -0.74 18.53
N ARG A 176 1.56 -0.16 17.36
CA ARG A 176 0.19 0.18 16.96
C ARG A 176 -0.51 -1.10 16.53
N GLU A 177 -1.77 -1.22 16.91
CA GLU A 177 -2.54 -2.44 16.70
C GLU A 177 -3.67 -2.20 15.71
N TYR A 178 -3.76 -3.05 14.70
CA TYR A 178 -4.71 -3.00 13.60
C TYR A 178 -5.60 -4.24 13.69
N THR A 179 -6.91 -4.06 13.68
CA THR A 179 -7.86 -5.17 13.63
C THR A 179 -8.53 -5.22 12.25
N PHE A 180 -8.46 -6.36 11.58
CA PHE A 180 -9.06 -6.61 10.27
C PHE A 180 -10.09 -7.75 10.38
N ASN A 181 -11.35 -7.38 10.57
CA ASN A 181 -12.46 -8.31 10.82
C ASN A 181 -13.71 -8.02 9.98
N LYS A 182 -13.59 -7.15 8.98
CA LYS A 182 -14.64 -6.83 8.01
C LYS A 182 -14.25 -7.48 6.70
N VAL A 183 -15.01 -8.46 6.24
CA VAL A 183 -14.57 -9.40 5.19
C VAL A 183 -15.32 -9.16 3.90
N GLU A 184 -14.59 -9.05 2.80
CA GLU A 184 -15.10 -9.14 1.45
C GLU A 184 -14.89 -10.55 0.91
N GLN A 185 -15.88 -11.05 0.19
CA GLN A 185 -15.88 -12.44 -0.29
C GLN A 185 -15.98 -12.49 -1.80
N THR A 186 -15.33 -13.49 -2.38
CA THR A 186 -15.44 -13.82 -3.80
C THR A 186 -15.97 -15.24 -3.93
N ASN A 187 -17.08 -15.38 -4.65
CA ASN A 187 -17.61 -16.65 -5.11
C ASN A 187 -17.30 -16.77 -6.61
N PRO A 188 -16.31 -17.58 -7.00
CA PRO A 188 -16.10 -17.91 -8.39
C PRO A 188 -17.08 -19.02 -8.75
N ASN A 189 -18.22 -18.68 -9.37
CA ASN A 189 -19.18 -19.65 -9.92
C ASN A 189 -18.56 -20.37 -11.13
N ILE A 190 -17.54 -21.19 -10.89
CA ILE A 190 -16.85 -21.95 -11.95
C ILE A 190 -17.52 -23.32 -12.11
N TYR A 191 -18.14 -23.89 -11.06
CA TYR A 191 -18.80 -25.21 -11.12
C TYR A 191 -19.85 -25.37 -10.01
N ASN A 192 -21.16 -25.16 -10.28
CA ASN A 192 -22.33 -25.54 -9.44
C ASN A 192 -22.21 -25.50 -7.89
N GLY A 193 -21.31 -24.68 -7.35
CA GLY A 193 -20.91 -24.64 -5.96
C GLY A 193 -21.07 -23.23 -5.42
N SER A 194 -21.83 -23.11 -4.33
CA SER A 194 -22.25 -21.84 -3.74
C SER A 194 -21.18 -21.20 -2.82
N ASN A 195 -19.95 -21.70 -2.83
CA ASN A 195 -18.95 -21.36 -1.82
C ASN A 195 -18.33 -19.98 -2.09
N SER A 196 -18.33 -19.14 -1.05
CA SER A 196 -17.76 -17.79 -1.08
C SER A 196 -16.54 -17.74 -0.18
N TRP A 197 -15.40 -17.32 -0.71
CA TRP A 197 -14.13 -17.29 0.02
C TRP A 197 -13.71 -15.87 0.36
N ALA A 198 -13.14 -15.70 1.56
CA ALA A 198 -12.62 -14.42 2.00
C ALA A 198 -11.39 -14.02 1.16
N THR A 199 -11.47 -12.86 0.51
CA THR A 199 -10.41 -12.35 -0.39
C THR A 199 -9.89 -10.97 0.01
N CYS A 200 -10.59 -10.27 0.90
CA CYS A 200 -10.09 -9.05 1.53
C CYS A 200 -10.64 -8.90 2.95
N TRP A 201 -9.80 -8.43 3.87
CA TRP A 201 -10.14 -8.05 5.24
C TRP A 201 -9.85 -6.55 5.41
N LYS A 202 -10.92 -5.77 5.55
CA LYS A 202 -10.89 -4.34 5.82
C LYS A 202 -10.62 -4.07 7.30
N CYS A 203 -9.83 -3.03 7.59
CA CYS A 203 -9.52 -2.63 8.96
C CYS A 203 -10.75 -2.04 9.65
N SER A 204 -11.08 -2.46 10.87
CA SER A 204 -12.16 -1.86 11.67
C SER A 204 -11.67 -0.88 12.73
N LYS A 205 -10.41 -0.99 13.17
CA LYS A 205 -9.79 -0.03 14.07
C LYS A 205 -8.27 -0.06 14.06
N ILE A 206 -7.69 1.10 14.37
CA ILE A 206 -6.26 1.29 14.66
C ILE A 206 -6.14 1.83 16.08
N ILE A 207 -5.46 1.11 16.96
CA ILE A 207 -5.18 1.52 18.34
C ILE A 207 -3.74 2.04 18.42
N SER A 208 -3.59 3.22 19.01
CA SER A 208 -2.29 3.85 19.29
C SER A 208 -1.37 2.95 20.13
N ALA A 209 -0.06 3.15 20.03
CA ALA A 209 0.93 2.42 20.84
C ALA A 209 0.69 2.58 22.35
N SER A 210 0.20 3.76 22.76
CA SER A 210 -0.18 4.07 24.15
C SER A 210 -1.44 3.36 24.64
N LYS A 211 -2.23 2.79 23.71
CA LYS A 211 -3.58 2.23 23.93
C LYS A 211 -4.60 3.26 24.44
N LYS A 212 -4.34 4.57 24.28
CA LYS A 212 -5.21 5.66 24.78
C LYS A 212 -6.09 6.33 23.74
N ASP A 213 -5.77 6.11 22.46
CA ASP A 213 -6.54 6.58 21.32
C ASP A 213 -6.77 5.47 20.31
N THR A 214 -7.90 5.57 19.61
CA THR A 214 -8.33 4.63 18.58
C THR A 214 -8.97 5.40 17.42
N ILE A 215 -8.64 4.99 16.19
CA ILE A 215 -9.39 5.36 14.98
C ILE A 215 -10.29 4.17 14.64
N PHE A 216 -11.57 4.42 14.40
CA PHE A 216 -12.55 3.39 14.01
C PHE A 216 -12.97 3.57 12.55
N PHE A 217 -13.23 2.46 11.87
CA PHE A 217 -13.71 2.42 10.49
C PHE A 217 -15.05 1.68 10.47
N ALA A 218 -16.07 2.34 9.94
CA ALA A 218 -17.40 1.80 9.77
C ALA A 218 -17.70 1.60 8.29
N TYR A 219 -18.31 0.47 7.94
CA TYR A 219 -18.60 0.07 6.57
C TYR A 219 -20.10 -0.17 6.40
N ASN A 220 -20.60 0.09 5.20
CA ASN A 220 -21.91 -0.37 4.78
C ASN A 220 -21.75 -1.66 3.97
N ASP A 221 -22.70 -2.59 4.16
CA ASP A 221 -22.78 -3.78 3.32
C ASP A 221 -23.15 -3.37 1.89
N THR A 222 -22.36 -3.82 0.92
CA THR A 222 -22.66 -3.60 -0.49
C THR A 222 -22.99 -4.89 -1.21
N ARG A 223 -23.93 -4.80 -2.17
CA ARG A 223 -24.46 -5.94 -2.91
C ARG A 223 -23.45 -6.44 -3.94
N GLY A 224 -23.56 -7.73 -4.27
CA GLY A 224 -22.62 -8.45 -5.12
C GLY A 224 -22.36 -7.78 -6.48
N ILE A 225 -21.08 -7.68 -6.86
CA ILE A 225 -20.64 -7.33 -8.22
C ILE A 225 -20.29 -8.64 -8.94
N SER A 226 -20.94 -8.89 -10.08
CA SER A 226 -20.59 -10.00 -10.96
C SER A 226 -19.45 -9.60 -11.89
N LYS A 227 -18.32 -10.29 -11.79
CA LYS A 227 -17.18 -10.21 -12.69
C LYS A 227 -17.24 -11.38 -13.65
N TYR A 228 -17.12 -11.10 -14.93
CA TYR A 228 -17.00 -12.13 -15.95
C TYR A 228 -15.52 -12.30 -16.30
N PHE A 229 -15.08 -13.53 -16.45
CA PHE A 229 -13.77 -13.86 -16.98
C PHE A 229 -13.91 -15.01 -17.98
N ALA A 230 -13.22 -14.89 -19.10
CA ALA A 230 -13.15 -15.93 -20.10
C ALA A 230 -11.76 -16.59 -20.00
N ASN A 231 -11.72 -17.81 -19.48
CA ASN A 231 -10.53 -18.66 -19.56
C ASN A 231 -10.67 -19.52 -20.81
N GLU A 232 -10.51 -18.89 -21.97
CA GLU A 232 -10.65 -19.58 -23.25
C GLU A 232 -9.45 -20.50 -23.46
N ARG A 233 -9.73 -21.72 -23.91
CA ARG A 233 -8.71 -22.68 -24.28
C ARG A 233 -9.09 -23.43 -25.54
N THR A 234 -8.08 -23.82 -26.31
CA THR A 234 -8.22 -24.75 -27.43
C THR A 234 -7.49 -26.03 -27.08
N GLU A 235 -8.16 -27.17 -27.21
CA GLU A 235 -7.56 -28.48 -26.98
C GLU A 235 -7.50 -29.26 -28.31
N ILE A 236 -6.35 -29.89 -28.56
CA ILE A 236 -6.12 -30.75 -29.72
C ILE A 236 -5.69 -32.12 -29.22
N ILE A 237 -6.38 -33.18 -29.66
CA ILE A 237 -6.03 -34.57 -29.36
C ILE A 237 -5.64 -35.25 -30.67
N ASP A 238 -4.40 -35.75 -30.76
CA ASP A 238 -3.86 -36.46 -31.93
C ASP A 238 -3.17 -37.77 -31.53
N MET A 239 -3.15 -38.79 -32.40
CA MET A 239 -2.57 -40.10 -32.06
C MET A 239 -1.05 -40.10 -32.26
N VAL A 240 -0.29 -40.70 -31.34
CA VAL A 240 1.19 -40.61 -31.37
C VAL A 240 1.86 -41.86 -31.94
N SER A 241 1.32 -43.05 -31.74
CA SER A 241 1.93 -44.28 -32.29
C SER A 241 1.10 -45.53 -31.97
N ASP A 242 0.37 -46.07 -32.94
CA ASP A 242 0.39 -47.52 -33.18
C ASP A 242 -0.07 -47.84 -34.62
N PRO A 243 0.85 -48.05 -35.58
CA PRO A 243 0.49 -48.51 -36.92
C PRO A 243 -0.03 -49.95 -36.96
N THR A 244 0.03 -50.71 -35.85
CA THR A 244 -0.39 -52.12 -35.78
C THR A 244 -1.85 -52.33 -35.37
N ILE A 245 -2.59 -51.28 -35.01
CA ILE A 245 -4.05 -51.35 -34.80
C ILE A 245 -4.77 -51.26 -36.17
N THR A 246 -4.43 -52.18 -37.08
CA THR A 246 -5.20 -52.41 -38.31
C THR A 246 -6.46 -53.26 -38.04
N ALA A 247 -6.59 -53.84 -36.84
CA ALA A 247 -7.47 -54.99 -36.60
C ALA A 247 -8.67 -54.78 -35.66
N HIS A 248 -9.00 -53.55 -35.23
CA HIS A 248 -10.24 -53.27 -34.49
C HIS A 248 -11.18 -52.35 -35.27
N ARG A 249 -11.54 -52.78 -36.49
CA ARG A 249 -12.82 -52.43 -37.12
C ARG A 249 -13.92 -53.29 -36.50
N ALA A 250 -14.14 -53.18 -35.20
CA ALA A 250 -15.25 -53.86 -34.54
C ALA A 250 -16.45 -52.93 -34.50
N THR A 251 -17.51 -53.32 -35.22
CA THR A 251 -18.85 -52.76 -35.20
C THR A 251 -19.24 -52.33 -33.79
N ILE A 252 -19.23 -51.02 -33.51
CA ILE A 252 -19.91 -50.47 -32.34
C ILE A 252 -21.40 -50.59 -32.67
N ASN A 253 -22.05 -51.59 -32.08
CA ASN A 253 -23.47 -51.82 -32.25
C ASN A 253 -24.26 -50.59 -31.77
N ASN A 254 -25.21 -50.17 -32.61
CA ASN A 254 -26.23 -49.17 -32.32
C ASN A 254 -26.91 -49.42 -30.97
N TYR A 255 -26.59 -48.61 -29.96
CA TYR A 255 -27.50 -48.41 -28.84
C TYR A 255 -28.43 -47.24 -29.18
N SER A 256 -29.61 -47.58 -29.67
CA SER A 256 -30.72 -46.65 -29.81
C SER A 256 -31.23 -46.25 -28.42
N TYR A 257 -30.93 -45.04 -27.97
CA TYR A 257 -31.65 -44.43 -26.84
C TYR A 257 -32.95 -43.80 -27.36
N SER A 258 -34.10 -44.34 -26.93
CA SER A 258 -35.38 -43.68 -27.07
C SER A 258 -35.48 -42.54 -26.05
N SER A 259 -35.49 -41.29 -26.51
CA SER A 259 -35.79 -40.14 -25.66
C SER A 259 -37.29 -40.10 -25.35
N GLY A 260 -37.71 -40.81 -24.30
CA GLY A 260 -39.00 -40.60 -23.67
C GLY A 260 -38.95 -39.42 -22.72
N TYR A 261 -39.24 -38.21 -23.20
CA TYR A 261 -39.69 -37.09 -22.38
C TYR A 261 -40.66 -36.21 -23.19
N GLY A 262 -41.90 -36.71 -23.32
CA GLY A 262 -43.07 -35.87 -23.58
C GLY A 262 -43.54 -35.28 -22.25
N GLY A 263 -43.16 -34.04 -21.97
CA GLY A 263 -43.60 -33.30 -20.80
C GLY A 263 -43.86 -31.84 -21.17
N THR A 264 -45.10 -31.53 -21.50
CA THR A 264 -45.60 -30.19 -21.77
C THR A 264 -45.47 -29.33 -20.51
N LEU A 265 -44.54 -28.37 -20.47
CA LEU A 265 -44.59 -27.26 -19.53
C LEU A 265 -45.25 -26.06 -20.22
N ALA A 266 -46.55 -25.94 -20.01
CA ALA A 266 -47.29 -24.71 -20.22
C ALA A 266 -46.92 -23.70 -19.12
N GLY A 267 -46.51 -22.49 -19.50
CA GLY A 267 -46.31 -21.39 -18.53
C GLY A 267 -45.35 -20.30 -19.00
N SER A 268 -45.85 -19.41 -19.85
CA SER A 268 -45.41 -18.02 -20.10
C SER A 268 -44.08 -17.52 -19.47
N ASN A 269 -43.04 -17.36 -20.30
CA ASN A 269 -42.06 -16.27 -20.18
C ASN A 269 -41.60 -15.85 -21.59
N PRO A 270 -41.83 -14.61 -22.05
CA PRO A 270 -41.61 -14.21 -23.45
C PRO A 270 -40.18 -13.70 -23.69
N GLY A 271 -39.48 -14.24 -24.70
CA GLY A 271 -38.43 -13.52 -25.42
C GLY A 271 -37.05 -14.18 -25.55
N TYR A 272 -36.93 -15.24 -26.35
CA TYR A 272 -35.69 -15.58 -27.07
C TYR A 272 -36.08 -16.06 -28.49
N PRO A 273 -35.76 -15.34 -29.58
CA PRO A 273 -35.89 -15.86 -30.92
C PRO A 273 -34.50 -16.26 -31.43
N TYR A 274 -34.12 -17.53 -31.30
CA TYR A 274 -33.12 -18.11 -32.18
C TYR A 274 -33.83 -19.04 -33.15
N SER A 275 -34.12 -18.52 -34.35
CA SER A 275 -34.42 -19.35 -35.52
C SER A 275 -33.12 -19.55 -36.29
N ILE A 276 -32.56 -20.74 -36.27
CA ILE A 276 -31.50 -21.16 -37.19
C ILE A 276 -32.17 -22.07 -38.21
N GLY A 277 -32.13 -21.67 -39.48
CA GLY A 277 -32.66 -22.47 -40.58
C GLY A 277 -31.83 -23.74 -40.76
N GLU A 278 -32.47 -24.90 -40.64
CA GLU A 278 -31.86 -26.18 -41.01
C GLU A 278 -31.85 -26.31 -42.54
N THR A 279 -30.66 -26.47 -43.12
CA THR A 279 -30.51 -26.92 -44.52
C THR A 279 -30.11 -28.40 -44.49
N ASN A 280 -31.05 -29.28 -44.83
CA ASN A 280 -30.81 -30.72 -44.93
C ASN A 280 -29.92 -31.07 -46.11
N TRP A 281 -28.75 -31.66 -45.86
CA TRP A 281 -27.97 -32.39 -46.87
C TRP A 281 -27.58 -33.76 -46.32
N GLY A 282 -28.16 -34.80 -46.91
CA GLY A 282 -27.90 -36.20 -46.54
C GLY A 282 -26.59 -36.74 -47.11
N GLY A 283 -25.88 -37.53 -46.30
CA GLY A 283 -24.74 -38.36 -46.69
C GLY A 283 -24.27 -39.22 -45.50
N PRO A 284 -23.90 -40.50 -45.70
CA PRO A 284 -23.69 -41.47 -44.61
C PRO A 284 -22.25 -41.44 -44.08
N GLY A 285 -22.09 -41.47 -42.75
CA GLY A 285 -20.79 -41.68 -42.10
C GLY A 285 -20.64 -40.99 -40.73
N THR A 286 -21.37 -41.47 -39.72
CA THR A 286 -21.26 -40.99 -38.33
C THR A 286 -20.35 -41.90 -37.51
N TYR A 287 -19.29 -41.34 -36.93
CA TYR A 287 -18.52 -41.92 -35.83
C TYR A 287 -18.68 -41.02 -34.60
N ILE A 288 -19.26 -41.56 -33.54
CA ILE A 288 -19.50 -40.88 -32.26
C ILE A 288 -18.52 -41.49 -31.25
N LEU A 289 -17.76 -40.65 -30.55
CA LEU A 289 -17.03 -41.02 -29.35
C LEU A 289 -17.60 -40.18 -28.22
N ASP A 290 -18.26 -40.86 -27.29
CA ASP A 290 -18.98 -40.28 -26.14
C ASP A 290 -18.28 -40.73 -24.85
N VAL A 291 -18.45 -39.92 -23.77
CA VAL A 291 -18.27 -40.19 -22.31
C VAL A 291 -17.40 -39.10 -21.62
N ILE A 292 -17.75 -38.40 -20.52
CA ILE A 292 -18.92 -38.32 -19.58
C ILE A 292 -18.89 -36.95 -18.86
N GLU A 293 -20.07 -36.36 -18.58
CA GLU A 293 -20.26 -35.24 -17.62
C GLU A 293 -20.14 -35.69 -16.14
N PRO A 294 -19.81 -34.79 -15.21
CA PRO A 294 -20.81 -34.55 -14.17
C PRO A 294 -21.02 -33.07 -13.86
N THR A 295 -22.29 -32.69 -14.02
CA THR A 295 -22.96 -31.48 -13.53
C THR A 295 -22.96 -30.25 -14.45
N GLY A 296 -23.68 -30.40 -15.57
CA GLY A 296 -24.75 -29.47 -15.94
C GLY A 296 -24.33 -28.06 -16.36
N ILE A 297 -24.13 -27.88 -17.67
CA ILE A 297 -24.72 -26.88 -18.56
C ILE A 297 -24.56 -27.45 -19.98
N GLY A 298 -25.67 -27.67 -20.69
CA GLY A 298 -25.65 -28.24 -22.02
C GLY A 298 -25.13 -27.26 -23.07
N PHE A 299 -24.16 -27.70 -23.85
CA PHE A 299 -23.90 -27.19 -25.20
C PHE A 299 -23.62 -28.36 -26.15
N HIS A 300 -24.57 -28.60 -27.05
CA HIS A 300 -24.43 -29.49 -28.20
C HIS A 300 -23.50 -28.85 -29.23
N TYR A 301 -22.51 -29.60 -29.72
CA TYR A 301 -22.06 -29.48 -31.10
C TYR A 301 -21.83 -30.88 -31.67
N GLY A 302 -22.63 -31.22 -32.68
CA GLY A 302 -22.53 -32.48 -33.42
C GLY A 302 -21.30 -32.50 -34.32
N TYR A 303 -20.62 -33.64 -34.37
CA TYR A 303 -19.47 -33.86 -35.24
C TYR A 303 -19.93 -34.21 -36.65
N THR A 304 -19.51 -33.43 -37.65
CA THR A 304 -19.61 -33.81 -39.07
C THR A 304 -18.22 -33.80 -39.67
N PHE A 305 -17.74 -34.96 -40.10
CA PHE A 305 -16.58 -35.05 -40.99
C PHE A 305 -17.06 -34.84 -42.43
N GLN A 306 -16.81 -33.65 -42.99
CA GLN A 306 -16.77 -33.46 -44.43
C GLN A 306 -15.48 -32.76 -44.81
N GLY A 307 -14.59 -33.48 -45.50
CA GLY A 307 -13.42 -32.95 -46.22
C GLY A 307 -12.39 -32.20 -45.39
N ASN A 308 -11.24 -32.81 -45.13
CA ASN A 308 -9.97 -32.19 -44.69
C ASN A 308 -9.97 -31.25 -43.45
N ASN A 309 -11.07 -31.11 -42.71
CA ASN A 309 -11.12 -30.28 -41.50
C ASN A 309 -11.03 -31.14 -40.24
N LEU A 310 -9.91 -31.00 -39.52
CA LEU A 310 -9.64 -31.59 -38.22
C LEU A 310 -10.54 -30.96 -37.16
N ALA A 311 -11.17 -31.77 -36.30
CA ALA A 311 -12.09 -31.29 -35.27
C ALA A 311 -11.30 -30.65 -34.11
N ASN A 312 -11.28 -29.32 -34.04
CA ASN A 312 -10.83 -28.56 -32.87
C ASN A 312 -12.00 -28.41 -31.90
N THR A 313 -11.83 -28.80 -30.63
CA THR A 313 -12.80 -28.43 -29.59
C THR A 313 -12.35 -27.12 -28.94
N HIS A 314 -13.03 -26.04 -29.33
CA HIS A 314 -12.91 -24.75 -28.65
C HIS A 314 -13.77 -24.78 -27.39
N HIS A 315 -13.15 -24.52 -26.24
CA HIS A 315 -13.83 -24.50 -24.95
C HIS A 315 -13.86 -23.06 -24.43
N ASP A 316 -15.03 -22.42 -24.55
CA ASP A 316 -15.35 -21.18 -23.85
C ASP A 316 -15.81 -21.50 -22.42
N VAL A 317 -14.87 -21.48 -21.47
CA VAL A 317 -15.24 -21.46 -20.05
C VAL A 317 -15.41 -20.00 -19.64
N MET A 318 -16.61 -19.46 -19.85
CA MET A 318 -17.00 -18.18 -19.24
C MET A 318 -17.34 -18.42 -17.77
N GLY A 319 -16.42 -18.05 -16.89
CA GLY A 319 -16.65 -18.04 -15.46
C GLY A 319 -17.26 -16.71 -15.02
N ILE A 320 -18.22 -16.77 -14.11
CA ILE A 320 -18.75 -15.60 -13.41
C ILE A 320 -18.23 -15.68 -11.98
N SER A 321 -17.53 -14.66 -11.48
CA SER A 321 -17.30 -14.51 -10.05
C SER A 321 -18.19 -13.42 -9.48
N ASN A 322 -18.94 -13.75 -8.43
CA ASN A 322 -19.68 -12.77 -7.65
C ASN A 322 -18.82 -12.33 -6.47
N THR A 323 -18.65 -11.02 -6.30
CA THR A 323 -17.87 -10.45 -5.22
C THR A 323 -18.75 -9.61 -4.31
N THR A 324 -18.73 -9.87 -3.01
CA THR A 324 -19.39 -9.04 -2.00
C THR A 324 -18.37 -8.03 -1.50
N SER A 325 -18.53 -6.76 -1.88
CA SER A 325 -17.66 -5.67 -1.46
C SER A 325 -18.19 -4.96 -0.20
N LEU A 326 -17.32 -4.22 0.48
CA LEU A 326 -17.68 -3.36 1.60
C LEU A 326 -17.29 -1.92 1.29
N THR A 327 -18.25 -1.01 1.33
CA THR A 327 -17.95 0.43 1.18
C THR A 327 -17.69 1.07 2.53
N LEU A 328 -16.54 1.75 2.66
CA LEU A 328 -16.25 2.57 3.83
C LEU A 328 -17.27 3.72 3.92
N ASN A 329 -17.90 3.86 5.08
CA ASN A 329 -18.93 4.86 5.36
C ASN A 329 -18.41 5.96 6.29
N GLU A 330 -17.73 5.59 7.38
CA GLU A 330 -17.21 6.57 8.33
C GLU A 330 -15.83 6.20 8.88
N VAL A 331 -15.02 7.22 9.16
CA VAL A 331 -13.80 7.13 9.96
C VAL A 331 -13.95 8.03 11.18
N ILE A 332 -13.94 7.44 12.37
CA ILE A 332 -14.19 8.15 13.64
C ILE A 332 -12.89 8.22 14.44
N PHE A 333 -12.54 9.41 14.94
CA PHE A 333 -11.30 9.64 15.69
C PHE A 333 -11.49 10.75 16.73
N ARG A 334 -10.50 10.95 17.61
CA ARG A 334 -10.59 11.98 18.65
C ARG A 334 -10.65 13.39 18.05
N GLY A 335 -11.72 14.12 18.37
CA GLY A 335 -12.00 15.48 17.90
C GLY A 335 -12.70 15.57 16.55
N GLY A 336 -13.23 14.48 15.99
CA GLY A 336 -14.04 14.55 14.78
C GLY A 336 -14.35 13.23 14.09
N LYS A 337 -14.94 13.32 12.90
CA LYS A 337 -15.17 12.16 12.03
C LYS A 337 -15.08 12.54 10.56
N ILE A 338 -14.90 11.54 9.71
CA ILE A 338 -15.03 11.66 8.27
C ILE A 338 -16.20 10.79 7.85
N SER A 339 -17.12 11.34 7.07
CA SER A 339 -18.20 10.58 6.44
C SER A 339 -17.99 10.55 4.93
N ILE A 340 -18.09 9.35 4.37
CA ILE A 340 -17.95 9.06 2.95
C ILE A 340 -19.34 8.81 2.39
N TYR A 341 -19.68 9.51 1.33
CA TYR A 341 -20.95 9.36 0.63
C TYR A 341 -20.67 8.71 -0.72
N SER A 342 -21.23 7.52 -0.91
CA SER A 342 -21.18 6.76 -2.15
C SER A 342 -22.59 6.34 -2.56
N ARG A 343 -22.75 6.06 -3.85
CA ARG A 343 -23.97 5.46 -4.42
C ARG A 343 -23.61 4.15 -5.08
N THR A 344 -24.43 3.13 -4.87
CA THR A 344 -24.36 1.86 -5.58
C THR A 344 -25.29 1.90 -6.78
N ASN A 345 -24.72 1.62 -7.96
CA ASN A 345 -25.51 1.32 -9.14
C ASN A 345 -25.47 -0.20 -9.36
N ASN A 346 -26.62 -0.81 -9.61
CA ASN A 346 -26.70 -2.23 -9.93
C ASN A 346 -25.71 -2.54 -11.08
N GLY A 347 -24.83 -3.52 -10.90
CA GLY A 347 -23.88 -4.01 -11.91
C GLY A 347 -22.61 -3.18 -12.17
N VAL A 348 -22.50 -1.92 -11.71
CA VAL A 348 -21.35 -1.03 -12.02
C VAL A 348 -20.39 -0.83 -10.82
N GLY A 349 -20.69 -1.46 -9.69
CA GLY A 349 -19.97 -1.23 -8.44
C GLY A 349 -20.35 0.10 -7.78
N SER A 350 -19.66 0.42 -6.68
CA SER A 350 -19.89 1.64 -5.91
C SER A 350 -19.18 2.82 -6.55
N ARG A 351 -19.80 4.00 -6.50
CA ARG A 351 -19.19 5.27 -6.92
C ARG A 351 -19.13 6.22 -5.74
N ILE A 352 -17.96 6.82 -5.48
CA ILE A 352 -17.84 7.89 -4.49
C ILE A 352 -18.42 9.20 -5.04
N ASP A 353 -19.14 9.93 -4.20
CA ASP A 353 -19.64 11.28 -4.52
C ASP A 353 -18.91 12.36 -3.75
N SER A 354 -18.74 12.15 -2.44
CA SER A 354 -18.09 13.14 -1.59
C SER A 354 -17.57 12.56 -0.29
N ILE A 355 -16.56 13.23 0.25
CA ILE A 355 -16.04 13.03 1.60
C ILE A 355 -16.30 14.32 2.37
N LYS A 356 -16.79 14.22 3.60
CA LYS A 356 -16.96 15.35 4.51
C LYS A 356 -16.21 15.09 5.80
N VAL A 357 -15.45 16.08 6.24
CA VAL A 357 -14.72 16.06 7.51
C VAL A 357 -15.48 16.93 8.49
N PHE A 358 -15.83 16.36 9.64
CA PHE A 358 -16.56 16.99 10.71
C PHE A 358 -15.67 17.14 11.94
N ASN A 359 -15.79 18.27 12.64
CA ASN A 359 -15.29 18.37 14.01
C ASN A 359 -16.23 17.64 15.00
N ASP A 360 -15.86 17.63 16.27
CA ASP A 360 -16.64 17.07 17.38
C ASP A 360 -17.98 17.77 17.64
N LYS A 361 -18.10 19.06 17.27
CA LYS A 361 -19.34 19.85 17.34
C LYS A 361 -20.32 19.55 16.20
N GLY A 362 -19.90 18.80 15.19
CA GLY A 362 -20.71 18.45 14.01
C GLY A 362 -20.61 19.46 12.86
N ASP A 363 -19.71 20.43 12.92
CA ASP A 363 -19.46 21.38 11.85
C ASP A 363 -18.62 20.74 10.74
N ILE A 364 -18.94 21.05 9.48
CA ILE A 364 -18.15 20.62 8.33
C ILE A 364 -16.94 21.54 8.21
N ILE A 365 -15.75 21.00 8.45
CA ILE A 365 -14.48 21.73 8.27
C ILE A 365 -13.94 21.60 6.84
N LYS A 366 -14.30 20.53 6.12
CA LYS A 366 -13.84 20.28 4.76
C LYS A 366 -14.82 19.37 4.02
N LYS A 367 -15.10 19.68 2.75
CA LYS A 367 -15.87 18.81 1.84
C LYS A 367 -15.09 18.58 0.56
N ILE A 368 -14.93 17.34 0.16
CA ILE A 368 -14.27 16.92 -1.08
C ILE A 368 -15.32 16.28 -1.96
N GLN A 369 -15.45 16.70 -3.21
CA GLN A 369 -16.46 16.21 -4.15
C GLN A 369 -15.80 15.63 -5.40
N PHE A 370 -16.29 14.47 -5.85
CA PHE A 370 -15.78 13.73 -6.98
C PHE A 370 -16.75 13.82 -8.16
N ALA A 371 -16.28 14.37 -9.29
CA ALA A 371 -17.03 14.40 -10.53
C ALA A 371 -16.50 13.30 -11.45
N MET A 372 -17.40 12.40 -11.87
CA MET A 372 -17.05 11.21 -12.64
C MET A 372 -18.02 11.03 -13.79
N ARG A 373 -17.53 10.40 -14.86
CA ARG A 373 -18.33 10.02 -16.03
C ARG A 373 -18.18 8.53 -16.33
N TYR A 374 -19.24 7.95 -16.88
CA TYR A 374 -19.25 6.58 -17.37
C TYR A 374 -18.79 6.52 -18.83
N ILE A 375 -18.04 5.48 -19.16
CA ILE A 375 -17.72 5.10 -20.54
C ILE A 375 -18.71 3.97 -20.92
N HIS A 376 -19.44 4.15 -22.04
CA HIS A 376 -20.48 3.23 -22.52
C HIS A 376 -20.00 2.51 -23.80
N PRO A 377 -20.24 1.19 -23.97
CA PRO A 377 -20.02 0.50 -25.24
C PRO A 377 -21.11 0.87 -26.25
N ASP A 378 -20.76 1.37 -27.45
CA ASP A 378 -21.70 1.99 -28.41
C ASP A 378 -23.15 1.47 -28.43
N ALA A 379 -24.11 2.39 -28.27
CA ALA A 379 -25.56 2.15 -28.27
C ALA A 379 -26.14 1.86 -29.67
N VAL A 380 -25.32 1.56 -30.67
CA VAL A 380 -25.75 1.56 -32.07
C VAL A 380 -26.48 0.27 -32.47
N ASN A 381 -26.41 -0.84 -31.70
CA ASN A 381 -27.12 -2.09 -32.04
C ASN A 381 -27.42 -3.05 -30.86
N GLN A 382 -27.47 -2.59 -29.61
CA GLN A 382 -27.88 -3.46 -28.49
C GLN A 382 -29.22 -3.03 -27.90
N THR A 383 -30.21 -3.93 -27.97
CA THR A 383 -31.51 -3.77 -27.29
C THR A 383 -31.38 -3.85 -25.76
N TYR A 384 -30.27 -4.38 -25.20
CA TYR A 384 -30.02 -4.39 -23.75
C TYR A 384 -28.51 -4.43 -23.43
N PRO A 385 -27.80 -3.31 -23.26
CA PRO A 385 -26.51 -3.34 -22.57
C PRO A 385 -26.74 -3.83 -21.14
N THR A 386 -26.12 -4.94 -20.75
CA THR A 386 -26.16 -5.37 -19.35
C THR A 386 -25.35 -4.40 -18.52
N GLN A 387 -25.85 -4.08 -17.33
CA GLN A 387 -25.28 -3.09 -16.40
C GLN A 387 -23.82 -3.37 -15.95
N SER A 388 -23.23 -4.50 -16.36
CA SER A 388 -21.87 -4.96 -16.08
C SER A 388 -20.75 -4.31 -16.90
N ASP A 389 -21.07 -3.51 -17.92
CA ASP A 389 -20.11 -3.14 -18.97
C ASP A 389 -19.52 -1.72 -18.82
N PHE A 390 -19.86 -1.03 -17.74
CA PHE A 390 -19.50 0.37 -17.52
C PHE A 390 -18.15 0.53 -16.82
N ARG A 391 -17.26 1.35 -17.40
CA ARG A 391 -16.06 1.87 -16.73
C ARG A 391 -16.26 3.32 -16.32
N MET A 392 -15.55 3.79 -15.29
CA MET A 392 -15.65 5.17 -14.79
C MET A 392 -14.33 5.92 -14.93
N LEU A 393 -14.40 7.18 -15.37
CA LEU A 393 -13.28 8.12 -15.33
C LEU A 393 -13.56 9.21 -14.29
N LEU A 394 -12.51 9.68 -13.63
CA LEU A 394 -12.57 10.80 -12.70
C LEU A 394 -12.25 12.08 -13.47
N ASP A 395 -13.23 12.95 -13.66
CA ASP A 395 -13.03 14.18 -14.43
C ASP A 395 -12.49 15.32 -13.56
N SER A 396 -12.90 15.38 -12.29
CA SER A 396 -12.37 16.37 -11.34
C SER A 396 -12.61 16.03 -9.87
N VAL A 397 -11.76 16.61 -9.02
CA VAL A 397 -11.95 16.66 -7.57
C VAL A 397 -12.07 18.12 -7.15
N ILE A 398 -13.14 18.45 -6.42
CA ILE A 398 -13.40 19.79 -5.92
C ILE A 398 -13.34 19.77 -4.40
N ILE A 399 -12.40 20.50 -3.82
CA ILE A 399 -12.24 20.68 -2.39
C ILE A 399 -12.91 22.00 -2.01
N TYR A 400 -13.90 21.94 -1.12
CA TYR A 400 -14.58 23.10 -0.55
C TYR A 400 -14.04 23.37 0.84
N GLY A 401 -13.64 24.61 1.05
CA GLY A 401 -13.30 25.15 2.35
C GLY A 401 -14.51 25.72 3.11
N ALA A 402 -14.28 26.21 4.33
CA ALA A 402 -15.31 26.74 5.23
C ALA A 402 -16.04 28.00 4.72
N LYS A 403 -15.52 28.69 3.69
CA LYS A 403 -16.04 29.98 3.16
C LYS A 403 -16.46 29.95 1.68
N SER A 404 -16.90 28.79 1.18
CA SER A 404 -17.34 28.59 -0.23
C SER A 404 -16.25 28.76 -1.31
N GLU A 405 -15.02 29.13 -0.96
CA GLU A 405 -13.86 28.98 -1.83
C GLU A 405 -13.66 27.50 -2.20
N ARG A 406 -13.22 27.26 -3.43
CA ARG A 406 -13.05 25.92 -3.98
C ARG A 406 -11.71 25.78 -4.67
N GLU A 407 -11.04 24.67 -4.40
CA GLU A 407 -9.87 24.22 -5.15
C GLU A 407 -10.31 23.07 -6.05
N LYS A 408 -10.05 23.18 -7.35
CA LYS A 408 -10.45 22.18 -8.33
C LYS A 408 -9.23 21.59 -9.00
N TYR A 409 -9.09 20.27 -8.87
CA TYR A 409 -8.25 19.47 -9.75
C TYR A 409 -9.09 18.96 -10.91
N ALA A 410 -8.60 19.03 -12.13
CA ALA A 410 -9.28 18.45 -13.29
C ALA A 410 -8.34 17.52 -14.06
N PHE A 411 -8.91 16.49 -14.66
CA PHE A 411 -8.17 15.42 -15.31
C PHE A 411 -8.64 15.22 -16.74
N GLU A 412 -7.69 15.02 -17.65
CA GLU A 412 -7.97 14.57 -19.01
C GLU A 412 -7.23 13.26 -19.25
N TYR A 413 -7.81 12.40 -20.09
CA TYR A 413 -7.29 11.08 -20.41
C TYR A 413 -6.96 10.97 -21.90
N ILE A 414 -6.04 10.08 -22.24
CA ILE A 414 -5.71 9.78 -23.64
C ILE A 414 -6.90 9.09 -24.31
N SER A 415 -7.22 9.54 -25.52
CA SER A 415 -8.32 9.07 -26.36
C SER A 415 -7.84 9.08 -27.82
N ASN A 416 -8.17 8.03 -28.58
CA ASN A 416 -7.83 7.88 -30.00
C ASN A 416 -9.05 8.12 -30.93
N GLY A 417 -10.14 8.68 -30.40
CA GLY A 417 -11.31 9.11 -31.17
C GLY A 417 -12.57 8.27 -30.90
N PRO A 418 -13.60 8.31 -31.77
CA PRO A 418 -14.88 7.63 -31.54
C PRO A 418 -14.76 6.09 -31.45
N ASN A 419 -13.63 5.55 -31.90
CA ASN A 419 -13.30 4.12 -31.90
C ASN A 419 -12.79 3.61 -30.53
N ASP A 420 -12.65 4.48 -29.52
CA ASP A 420 -12.26 4.09 -28.16
C ASP A 420 -13.33 3.21 -27.48
N ASN A 421 -14.54 3.17 -28.06
CA ASN A 421 -15.70 2.37 -27.65
C ASN A 421 -15.54 0.85 -27.89
N TRP A 422 -14.34 0.36 -28.21
CA TRP A 422 -14.06 -1.09 -28.30
C TRP A 422 -12.99 -1.57 -27.31
N ALA A 423 -12.31 -0.65 -26.62
CA ALA A 423 -11.36 -0.95 -25.56
C ALA A 423 -12.04 -1.26 -24.20
N HIS A 424 -13.18 -1.98 -24.23
CA HIS A 424 -13.98 -2.34 -23.04
C HIS A 424 -13.57 -3.68 -22.44
N SER A 425 -14.14 -4.01 -21.27
CA SER A 425 -13.83 -5.21 -20.49
C SER A 425 -14.16 -6.55 -21.13
N PHE A 426 -14.91 -6.54 -22.24
CA PHE A 426 -15.29 -7.74 -23.00
C PHE A 426 -14.75 -7.77 -24.44
N GLY A 427 -13.89 -6.83 -24.83
CA GLY A 427 -13.19 -6.96 -26.11
C GLY A 427 -12.33 -8.23 -26.05
N LYS A 428 -12.75 -9.30 -26.74
CA LYS A 428 -12.10 -10.64 -26.72
C LYS A 428 -10.67 -10.65 -27.28
N ILE A 429 -10.12 -9.49 -27.63
CA ILE A 429 -8.83 -9.33 -28.31
C ILE A 429 -7.89 -8.56 -27.39
N SER A 430 -7.08 -9.32 -26.64
CA SER A 430 -5.94 -8.80 -25.88
C SER A 430 -4.64 -9.31 -26.48
N ASP A 431 -3.56 -8.53 -26.31
CA ASP A 431 -2.21 -9.01 -26.59
C ASP A 431 -1.73 -10.02 -25.53
N PHE A 432 -0.50 -10.54 -25.70
CA PHE A 432 0.15 -11.45 -24.75
C PHE A 432 0.20 -10.92 -23.29
N TRP A 433 0.10 -9.61 -23.10
CA TRP A 433 0.26 -8.94 -21.81
C TRP A 433 -1.08 -8.54 -21.16
N GLY A 434 -2.20 -8.79 -21.85
CA GLY A 434 -3.56 -8.47 -21.39
C GLY A 434 -4.02 -7.05 -21.73
N TYR A 435 -3.33 -6.33 -22.60
CA TYR A 435 -3.75 -5.01 -23.08
C TYR A 435 -4.58 -5.13 -24.36
N TYR A 436 -5.46 -4.15 -24.56
CA TYR A 436 -6.29 -4.09 -25.76
C TYR A 436 -5.42 -3.90 -27.00
N GLN A 437 -5.74 -4.62 -28.08
CA GLN A 437 -4.86 -4.71 -29.24
C GLN A 437 -5.31 -3.87 -30.46
N GLY A 438 -6.52 -3.30 -30.43
CA GLY A 438 -7.06 -2.46 -31.52
C GLY A 438 -7.46 -3.25 -32.78
N GLY A 439 -8.59 -2.91 -33.38
CA GLY A 439 -9.04 -3.53 -34.64
C GLY A 439 -10.45 -3.08 -35.04
N LEU A 440 -10.60 -2.63 -36.28
CA LEU A 440 -11.89 -2.36 -36.93
C LEU A 440 -12.22 -3.55 -37.84
N SER A 441 -12.94 -4.55 -37.36
CA SER A 441 -13.73 -5.38 -38.27
C SER A 441 -14.98 -5.91 -37.57
N SER A 442 -15.98 -6.21 -38.38
CA SER A 442 -17.24 -6.85 -38.01
C SER A 442 -17.09 -8.22 -37.33
N ASP A 443 -15.87 -8.72 -37.10
CA ASP A 443 -15.57 -10.04 -36.52
C ASP A 443 -15.42 -10.02 -34.99
N ILE A 444 -15.53 -8.84 -34.35
CA ILE A 444 -15.36 -8.63 -32.90
C ILE A 444 -16.35 -9.45 -32.05
N TYR A 445 -17.47 -9.90 -32.62
CA TYR A 445 -18.49 -10.66 -31.88
C TYR A 445 -18.19 -12.17 -31.74
N TYR A 446 -17.19 -12.72 -32.43
CA TYR A 446 -16.94 -14.18 -32.46
C TYR A 446 -15.46 -14.61 -32.35
N GLY A 447 -14.51 -13.68 -32.15
CA GLY A 447 -13.07 -14.00 -32.02
C GLY A 447 -12.67 -14.61 -30.68
N THR A 448 -11.62 -15.44 -30.65
CA THR A 448 -11.04 -16.04 -29.42
C THR A 448 -9.81 -15.24 -28.94
N SER A 449 -9.68 -15.08 -27.62
CA SER A 449 -8.55 -14.53 -26.86
C SER A 449 -7.35 -15.48 -26.80
N VAL A 450 -7.50 -16.73 -27.23
CA VAL A 450 -6.37 -17.63 -27.47
C VAL A 450 -5.51 -17.05 -28.61
N PRO A 451 -4.19 -16.86 -28.40
CA PRO A 451 -3.27 -16.39 -29.44
C PRO A 451 -3.41 -17.17 -30.74
N ALA A 452 -3.23 -16.51 -31.90
CA ALA A 452 -3.26 -17.20 -33.18
C ALA A 452 -2.06 -18.16 -33.37
N PHE A 453 -2.31 -19.47 -33.32
CA PHE A 453 -1.32 -20.51 -33.61
C PHE A 453 -1.42 -20.92 -35.08
N LYS A 454 -0.28 -20.92 -35.79
CA LYS A 454 -0.18 -21.31 -37.19
C LYS A 454 0.65 -22.57 -37.34
N ASP A 455 0.35 -23.33 -38.38
CA ASP A 455 1.12 -24.49 -38.81
C ASP A 455 1.38 -25.55 -37.72
N VAL A 456 0.39 -25.74 -36.85
CA VAL A 456 0.46 -26.73 -35.77
C VAL A 456 0.39 -28.13 -36.38
N ASN A 457 1.51 -28.85 -36.34
CA ASN A 457 1.61 -30.22 -36.84
C ASN A 457 0.69 -31.17 -36.08
N ILE A 458 -0.14 -31.93 -36.79
CA ILE A 458 -1.05 -32.95 -36.30
C ILE A 458 -0.72 -34.28 -36.98
N ILE A 459 -0.70 -35.36 -36.19
CA ILE A 459 -0.43 -36.72 -36.66
C ILE A 459 -1.78 -37.39 -36.93
N ASP A 460 -2.06 -37.71 -38.20
CA ASP A 460 -3.25 -38.46 -38.63
C ASP A 460 -2.90 -39.94 -38.89
N PRO A 461 -3.42 -40.88 -38.10
CA PRO A 461 -3.19 -42.31 -38.30
C PRO A 461 -3.99 -42.92 -39.46
N ASN A 462 -4.90 -42.18 -40.09
CA ASN A 462 -5.67 -42.65 -41.25
C ASN A 462 -4.98 -42.38 -42.60
N ALA A 463 -3.79 -41.77 -42.60
CA ALA A 463 -3.07 -41.49 -43.83
C ALA A 463 -2.50 -42.79 -44.42
N PRO A 464 -2.83 -43.17 -45.67
CA PRO A 464 -2.32 -44.40 -46.29
C PRO A 464 -0.78 -44.40 -46.29
N GLU A 465 -0.16 -45.57 -46.06
CA GLU A 465 1.29 -45.79 -45.80
C GLU A 465 2.29 -45.11 -46.76
N VAL A 466 1.82 -44.54 -47.86
CA VAL A 466 2.63 -43.82 -48.87
C VAL A 466 2.71 -42.31 -48.60
N PHE A 467 1.88 -41.76 -47.71
CA PHE A 467 1.87 -40.33 -47.36
C PHE A 467 1.61 -40.13 -45.85
N LEU A 468 2.65 -40.24 -45.02
CA LEU A 468 2.66 -39.56 -43.71
C LEU A 468 2.74 -38.05 -43.95
N SER A 469 1.69 -37.43 -44.48
CA SER A 469 1.62 -35.99 -44.64
C SER A 469 1.28 -35.39 -43.27
N ASN A 470 2.25 -34.71 -42.66
CA ASN A 470 1.99 -33.82 -41.52
C ASN A 470 0.87 -32.85 -41.91
N TYR A 471 -0.31 -32.95 -41.28
CA TYR A 471 -1.34 -31.94 -41.44
C TYR A 471 -1.03 -30.77 -40.52
N THR A 472 -1.12 -29.56 -41.04
CA THR A 472 -0.94 -28.33 -40.28
C THR A 472 -2.29 -27.69 -39.99
N ALA A 473 -2.64 -27.50 -38.72
CA ALA A 473 -3.80 -26.71 -38.32
C ALA A 473 -3.41 -25.29 -37.94
N SER A 474 -4.30 -24.33 -38.23
CA SER A 474 -4.23 -22.97 -37.70
C SER A 474 -5.52 -22.66 -36.95
N PHE A 475 -5.42 -22.07 -35.76
CA PHE A 475 -6.54 -21.74 -34.88
C PHE A 475 -6.16 -20.56 -33.97
N GLY A 476 -7.10 -20.06 -33.18
CA GLY A 476 -6.95 -18.79 -32.46
C GLY A 476 -7.43 -17.61 -33.31
N GLY A 477 -7.46 -16.42 -32.73
CA GLY A 477 -8.09 -15.26 -33.36
C GLY A 477 -7.50 -13.91 -32.95
N ALA A 478 -7.00 -13.79 -31.71
CA ALA A 478 -6.29 -12.60 -31.29
C ALA A 478 -4.85 -12.59 -31.84
N PRO A 479 -4.43 -11.53 -32.56
CA PRO A 479 -3.03 -11.33 -32.85
C PRO A 479 -2.32 -11.03 -31.53
N ALA A 480 -1.26 -11.77 -31.28
CA ALA A 480 -0.60 -11.75 -29.99
C ALA A 480 0.37 -10.57 -29.81
N THR A 481 0.49 -9.72 -30.82
CA THR A 481 1.45 -8.63 -30.87
C THR A 481 0.95 -7.38 -30.15
N PRO A 482 1.75 -6.78 -29.25
CA PRO A 482 1.38 -5.57 -28.54
C PRO A 482 1.24 -4.35 -29.48
N TYR A 483 0.30 -3.45 -29.19
CA TYR A 483 0.08 -2.20 -29.96
C TYR A 483 0.01 -0.96 -29.05
N GLU A 484 1.03 -0.09 -29.14
CA GLU A 484 1.25 1.03 -28.22
C GLU A 484 0.07 2.03 -28.14
N PRO A 485 -0.54 2.50 -29.25
CA PRO A 485 -1.67 3.43 -29.16
C PRO A 485 -2.85 2.90 -28.37
N SER A 486 -3.15 1.59 -28.45
CA SER A 486 -4.23 0.97 -27.68
C SER A 486 -3.91 0.83 -26.19
N MET A 487 -2.64 0.61 -25.82
CA MET A 487 -2.21 0.56 -24.42
C MET A 487 -2.36 1.92 -23.71
N GLN A 488 -2.22 3.01 -24.46
CA GLN A 488 -2.30 4.38 -23.92
C GLN A 488 -3.72 4.85 -23.65
N ILE A 489 -4.74 4.30 -24.31
CA ILE A 489 -6.15 4.74 -24.18
C ILE A 489 -6.60 4.69 -22.71
N TYR A 490 -7.35 5.71 -22.29
CA TYR A 490 -7.82 5.90 -20.91
C TYR A 490 -6.74 6.09 -19.85
N THR A 491 -5.47 6.27 -20.25
CA THR A 491 -4.39 6.66 -19.33
C THR A 491 -4.42 8.18 -19.07
N LEU A 492 -4.05 8.63 -17.86
CA LEU A 492 -4.08 10.05 -17.46
C LEU A 492 -3.15 10.90 -18.34
N LYS A 493 -3.72 11.79 -19.15
CA LYS A 493 -2.96 12.67 -20.06
C LYS A 493 -2.54 13.97 -19.40
N LYS A 494 -3.43 14.56 -18.59
CA LYS A 494 -3.26 15.91 -18.06
C LYS A 494 -3.91 16.05 -16.69
N MET A 495 -3.24 16.78 -15.81
CA MET A 495 -3.76 17.25 -14.53
C MET A 495 -3.71 18.78 -14.50
N ILE A 496 -4.84 19.42 -14.23
CA ILE A 496 -4.94 20.87 -14.03
C ILE A 496 -5.09 21.12 -12.53
N PHE A 497 -4.23 21.96 -11.99
CA PHE A 497 -4.18 22.30 -10.56
C PHE A 497 -5.12 23.47 -10.22
N PRO A 498 -5.48 23.63 -8.93
CA PRO A 498 -6.32 24.74 -8.49
C PRO A 498 -5.78 26.14 -8.83
N THR A 499 -4.45 26.30 -8.95
CA THR A 499 -3.80 27.56 -9.37
C THR A 499 -3.98 27.89 -10.85
N GLY A 500 -4.51 26.97 -11.65
CA GLY A 500 -4.58 27.09 -13.11
C GLY A 500 -3.37 26.52 -13.84
N GLY A 501 -2.25 26.25 -13.15
CA GLY A 501 -1.14 25.48 -13.71
C GLY A 501 -1.56 24.08 -14.15
N LYS A 502 -0.83 23.48 -15.08
CA LYS A 502 -1.11 22.13 -15.56
C LYS A 502 0.15 21.28 -15.67
N THR A 503 -0.01 19.97 -15.49
CA THR A 503 0.98 18.95 -15.79
C THR A 503 0.44 18.03 -16.87
N GLU A 504 1.22 17.80 -17.91
CA GLU A 504 0.93 16.84 -18.99
C GLU A 504 1.91 15.67 -18.93
N PHE A 505 1.39 14.47 -19.19
CA PHE A 505 2.12 13.21 -19.15
C PHE A 505 2.16 12.60 -20.55
N GLU A 506 3.36 12.27 -21.03
CA GLU A 506 3.57 11.54 -22.28
C GLU A 506 4.14 10.16 -21.95
N TYR A 507 3.53 9.09 -22.48
CA TYR A 507 3.91 7.71 -22.21
C TYR A 507 4.37 7.01 -23.49
N ALA A 508 5.18 5.96 -23.34
CA ALA A 508 5.48 4.99 -24.38
C ALA A 508 5.32 3.57 -23.85
N SER A 509 5.24 2.59 -24.75
CA SER A 509 5.24 1.19 -24.33
C SER A 509 6.56 0.80 -23.67
N ASN A 510 6.52 -0.16 -22.76
CA ASN A 510 7.72 -0.86 -22.34
C ASN A 510 8.38 -1.60 -23.52
N ARG A 511 9.71 -1.79 -23.46
CA ARG A 511 10.47 -2.41 -24.54
C ARG A 511 11.61 -3.26 -24.00
N TYR A 512 11.98 -4.31 -24.73
CA TYR A 512 13.05 -5.25 -24.41
C TYR A 512 13.81 -5.64 -25.67
N ILE A 513 15.01 -6.21 -25.52
CA ILE A 513 15.81 -6.72 -26.64
C ILE A 513 15.60 -8.23 -26.77
N ASP A 514 15.29 -8.69 -27.98
CA ASP A 514 15.21 -10.10 -28.34
C ASP A 514 15.96 -10.34 -29.66
N ASN A 515 16.96 -11.23 -29.64
CA ASN A 515 17.84 -11.50 -30.80
C ASN A 515 18.44 -10.24 -31.46
N GLY A 516 18.72 -9.19 -30.68
CA GLY A 516 19.26 -7.93 -31.17
C GLY A 516 18.22 -6.92 -31.67
N GLU A 517 16.93 -7.27 -31.70
CA GLU A 517 15.83 -6.38 -32.08
C GLU A 517 15.09 -5.85 -30.85
N ILE A 518 14.69 -4.58 -30.89
CA ILE A 518 13.86 -3.98 -29.84
C ILE A 518 12.40 -4.33 -30.08
N LYS A 519 11.80 -5.07 -29.14
CA LYS A 519 10.39 -5.45 -29.15
C LYS A 519 9.59 -4.69 -28.10
N ILE A 520 8.28 -4.58 -28.34
CA ILE A 520 7.33 -4.00 -27.39
C ILE A 520 6.96 -5.04 -26.33
N ALA A 521 6.94 -4.64 -25.07
CA ALA A 521 6.45 -5.43 -23.94
C ALA A 521 5.20 -4.78 -23.31
N GLY A 522 4.61 -5.48 -22.34
CA GLY A 522 3.42 -5.04 -21.64
C GLY A 522 3.61 -3.81 -20.77
N GLY A 523 2.60 -2.93 -20.78
CA GLY A 523 2.52 -1.75 -19.93
C GLY A 523 3.25 -0.53 -20.46
N LEU A 524 3.04 0.58 -19.77
CA LEU A 524 3.55 1.89 -20.14
C LEU A 524 4.70 2.35 -19.23
N ARG A 525 5.57 3.18 -19.80
CA ARG A 525 6.56 3.98 -19.09
C ARG A 525 6.37 5.46 -19.39
N ILE A 526 6.70 6.33 -18.46
CA ILE A 526 6.68 7.79 -18.66
C ILE A 526 7.82 8.23 -19.57
N GLU A 527 7.57 8.94 -20.66
CA GLU A 527 8.62 9.57 -21.47
C GLU A 527 8.85 11.01 -21.08
N LYS A 528 7.78 11.78 -20.82
CA LYS A 528 7.89 13.17 -20.42
C LYS A 528 6.85 13.58 -19.40
N ILE A 529 7.27 14.43 -18.47
CA ILE A 529 6.37 15.18 -17.58
C ILE A 529 6.61 16.66 -17.88
N LYS A 530 5.57 17.34 -18.35
CA LYS A 530 5.62 18.75 -18.76
C LYS A 530 4.76 19.58 -17.81
N MET A 531 5.38 20.53 -17.14
CA MET A 531 4.71 21.43 -16.20
C MET A 531 4.62 22.84 -16.79
N TYR A 532 3.45 23.45 -16.65
CA TYR A 532 3.12 24.77 -17.19
C TYR A 532 2.59 25.66 -16.07
N THR A 533 2.90 26.95 -16.14
CA THR A 533 2.49 27.95 -15.13
C THR A 533 0.98 28.17 -15.08
N ASP A 534 0.31 28.02 -16.22
CA ASP A 534 -1.13 28.17 -16.36
C ASP A 534 -1.67 27.33 -17.55
N THR A 535 -2.99 27.30 -17.74
CA THR A 535 -3.65 26.51 -18.78
C THR A 535 -3.39 27.00 -20.20
N ASN A 536 -3.10 28.29 -20.38
CA ASN A 536 -2.88 28.93 -21.68
C ASN A 536 -1.39 29.00 -22.06
N ALA A 537 -0.49 28.75 -21.10
CA ALA A 537 0.94 28.74 -21.31
C ALA A 537 1.34 27.76 -22.43
N VAL A 538 2.03 28.29 -23.43
CA VAL A 538 2.53 27.52 -24.59
C VAL A 538 3.88 26.86 -24.26
N ASN A 539 4.70 27.52 -23.44
CA ASN A 539 6.02 27.04 -23.05
C ASN A 539 5.95 26.34 -21.69
N THR A 540 6.72 25.25 -21.55
CA THR A 540 6.88 24.54 -20.29
C THR A 540 7.75 25.35 -19.33
N ALA A 541 7.33 25.45 -18.07
CA ALA A 541 8.17 26.01 -16.99
C ALA A 541 9.26 25.00 -16.61
N LEU A 542 8.87 23.73 -16.51
CA LEU A 542 9.74 22.60 -16.23
C LEU A 542 9.32 21.42 -17.10
N GLU A 543 10.26 20.82 -17.80
CA GLU A 543 10.07 19.58 -18.55
C GLU A 543 11.09 18.55 -18.07
N LYS A 544 10.57 17.39 -17.65
CA LYS A 544 11.36 16.20 -17.33
C LYS A 544 11.25 15.21 -18.48
N ILE A 545 12.38 14.75 -19.01
CA ILE A 545 12.44 13.79 -20.13
C ILE A 545 13.17 12.55 -19.66
N TYR A 546 12.52 11.40 -19.77
CA TYR A 546 13.03 10.12 -19.31
C TYR A 546 13.58 9.30 -20.48
N LYS A 547 14.81 8.84 -20.33
CA LYS A 547 15.47 7.89 -21.24
C LYS A 547 15.80 6.61 -20.47
N TYR A 548 15.59 5.48 -21.12
CA TYR A 548 15.59 4.17 -20.46
C TYR A 548 16.64 3.25 -21.07
N GLY A 549 17.08 2.27 -20.29
CA GLY A 549 18.03 1.25 -20.73
C GLY A 549 19.48 1.73 -20.64
N GLU A 550 20.40 0.77 -20.66
CA GLU A 550 21.83 1.06 -20.79
C GLU A 550 22.07 1.83 -22.08
N ASP A 551 22.96 2.82 -22.00
CA ASP A 551 23.28 3.77 -23.08
C ASP A 551 22.03 4.43 -23.72
N GLU A 552 20.94 4.56 -22.96
CA GLU A 552 19.67 5.13 -23.41
C GLU A 552 19.03 4.39 -24.60
N SER A 553 19.32 3.09 -24.74
CA SER A 553 18.81 2.20 -25.80
C SER A 553 17.27 2.11 -25.88
N GLY A 554 16.56 2.48 -24.82
CA GLY A 554 15.12 2.44 -24.73
C GLY A 554 14.54 1.07 -24.36
N ALA A 555 15.39 0.09 -24.06
CA ALA A 555 15.01 -1.29 -23.73
C ALA A 555 15.52 -1.72 -22.35
N GLY A 556 14.76 -2.57 -21.66
CA GLY A 556 15.10 -3.14 -20.36
C GLY A 556 15.14 -4.67 -20.38
N ASP A 557 15.31 -5.25 -19.20
CA ASP A 557 15.31 -6.70 -19.01
C ASP A 557 13.89 -7.23 -18.94
N ILE A 558 13.66 -8.38 -19.57
CA ILE A 558 12.43 -9.15 -19.47
C ILE A 558 12.72 -10.45 -18.72
N LYS A 559 11.75 -10.94 -17.95
CA LYS A 559 11.87 -12.21 -17.21
C LYS A 559 11.83 -13.42 -18.14
N LEU A 560 10.89 -13.41 -19.08
CA LEU A 560 10.66 -14.48 -20.05
C LEU A 560 10.10 -13.87 -21.34
N ASN A 561 10.62 -14.30 -22.49
CA ASN A 561 10.10 -13.87 -23.78
C ASN A 561 8.70 -14.47 -24.00
N PRO A 562 7.65 -13.65 -24.25
CA PRO A 562 6.32 -14.17 -24.56
C PRO A 562 6.31 -14.75 -25.97
N ASP A 563 6.54 -16.05 -26.10
CA ASP A 563 6.37 -16.79 -27.35
C ASP A 563 5.12 -17.69 -27.30
N TYR A 564 4.80 -18.34 -28.42
CA TYR A 564 3.66 -19.25 -28.50
C TYR A 564 3.78 -20.46 -27.56
N ALA A 565 5.00 -20.90 -27.25
CA ALA A 565 5.19 -22.06 -26.39
C ALA A 565 4.66 -21.77 -24.99
N VAL A 566 4.89 -20.58 -24.44
CA VAL A 566 4.46 -20.22 -23.07
C VAL A 566 2.94 -20.16 -22.89
N TYR A 567 2.13 -20.28 -23.95
CA TYR A 567 0.66 -20.35 -23.89
C TYR A 567 0.12 -21.76 -24.14
N SER A 568 0.99 -22.79 -24.17
CA SER A 568 0.56 -24.16 -24.39
C SER A 568 1.34 -25.19 -23.57
N TYR A 569 0.72 -26.35 -23.35
CA TYR A 569 1.33 -27.53 -22.73
C TYR A 569 0.78 -28.82 -23.36
N SER A 570 1.40 -29.97 -23.05
CA SER A 570 0.97 -31.26 -23.62
C SER A 570 0.91 -32.40 -22.61
N GLN A 571 -0.07 -33.28 -22.75
CA GLN A 571 -0.27 -34.50 -21.98
C GLN A 571 -0.43 -35.70 -22.92
N SER A 572 -0.32 -36.91 -22.39
CA SER A 572 -0.73 -38.13 -23.10
C SER A 572 -2.08 -38.62 -22.56
N THR A 573 -3.04 -38.89 -23.42
CA THR A 573 -4.31 -39.51 -23.04
C THR A 573 -4.26 -41.01 -23.35
N HIS A 574 -4.70 -41.83 -22.40
CA HIS A 574 -4.78 -43.28 -22.53
C HIS A 574 -6.23 -43.72 -22.38
N ASP A 575 -6.74 -44.43 -23.38
CA ASP A 575 -8.08 -45.02 -23.31
C ASP A 575 -8.02 -46.52 -23.58
N ALA A 576 -8.87 -47.27 -22.87
CA ALA A 576 -8.98 -48.71 -22.98
C ALA A 576 -10.20 -49.04 -23.85
N VAL A 577 -9.96 -49.34 -25.11
CA VAL A 577 -11.02 -49.81 -26.03
C VAL A 577 -10.86 -51.32 -26.19
N GLY A 578 -11.65 -52.09 -25.43
CA GLY A 578 -11.53 -53.56 -25.40
C GLY A 578 -10.25 -54.02 -24.69
N SER A 579 -9.43 -54.86 -25.35
CA SER A 579 -8.15 -55.39 -24.83
C SER A 579 -6.92 -54.58 -25.24
N SER A 580 -7.10 -53.43 -25.89
CA SER A 580 -6.02 -52.61 -26.46
C SER A 580 -6.00 -51.23 -25.82
N ASN A 581 -4.79 -50.76 -25.48
CA ASN A 581 -4.56 -49.42 -24.96
C ASN A 581 -4.24 -48.48 -26.14
N ILE A 582 -5.01 -47.41 -26.30
CA ILE A 582 -4.73 -46.37 -27.30
C ILE A 582 -4.07 -45.19 -26.57
N THR A 583 -2.89 -44.77 -27.06
CA THR A 583 -2.19 -43.57 -26.57
C THR A 583 -2.31 -42.45 -27.59
N ALA A 584 -2.90 -41.34 -27.18
CA ALA A 584 -2.95 -40.09 -27.92
C ALA A 584 -2.22 -38.98 -27.16
N ARG A 585 -1.79 -37.93 -27.84
CA ARG A 585 -1.25 -36.70 -27.27
C ARG A 585 -2.35 -35.66 -27.27
N LYS A 586 -2.53 -35.03 -26.10
CA LYS A 586 -3.39 -33.89 -25.89
C LYS A 586 -2.54 -32.64 -25.77
N ARG A 587 -2.81 -31.59 -26.55
CA ARG A 587 -2.20 -30.26 -26.43
C ARG A 587 -3.26 -29.26 -26.03
N THR A 588 -2.95 -28.44 -25.04
CA THR A 588 -3.85 -27.38 -24.57
C THR A 588 -3.19 -26.04 -24.84
N TYR A 589 -3.94 -25.12 -25.45
CA TYR A 589 -3.56 -23.75 -25.79
C TYR A 589 -4.46 -22.79 -25.03
N LEU A 590 -3.90 -21.78 -24.38
CA LEU A 590 -4.58 -20.92 -23.41
C LEU A 590 -4.55 -19.45 -23.83
N SER A 591 -5.54 -18.67 -23.39
CA SER A 591 -5.54 -17.21 -23.52
C SER A 591 -4.55 -16.51 -22.58
N ASN A 592 -4.14 -17.17 -21.49
CA ASN A 592 -3.17 -16.66 -20.52
C ASN A 592 -1.86 -17.47 -20.58
N ALA A 593 -0.74 -16.80 -20.30
CA ALA A 593 0.56 -17.46 -20.23
C ALA A 593 0.58 -18.47 -19.08
N VAL A 594 1.14 -19.63 -19.37
CA VAL A 594 1.40 -20.72 -18.43
C VAL A 594 2.62 -20.43 -17.57
N GLY A 595 3.57 -19.64 -18.09
CA GLY A 595 4.74 -19.17 -17.36
C GLY A 595 4.58 -17.74 -16.85
N ASP A 596 5.27 -17.41 -15.76
CA ASP A 596 5.29 -16.04 -15.23
C ASP A 596 6.12 -15.11 -16.12
N VAL A 597 5.44 -14.41 -17.02
CA VAL A 597 6.04 -13.39 -17.90
C VAL A 597 6.30 -12.06 -17.21
N PHE A 598 5.73 -11.84 -16.01
CA PHE A 598 5.94 -10.65 -15.18
C PHE A 598 6.94 -10.93 -14.04
N TYR A 599 7.73 -9.92 -13.69
CA TYR A 599 8.47 -9.90 -12.43
C TYR A 599 7.50 -9.78 -11.25
N GLN A 600 7.96 -10.08 -10.03
CA GLN A 600 7.11 -9.99 -8.82
C GLN A 600 6.67 -8.57 -8.49
N ASN A 601 7.45 -7.60 -8.93
CA ASN A 601 7.05 -6.20 -8.91
C ASN A 601 6.04 -5.88 -10.03
N GLY A 602 5.35 -6.88 -10.60
CA GLY A 602 4.23 -6.74 -11.53
C GLY A 602 4.62 -6.22 -12.90
N SER A 603 5.87 -5.78 -13.08
CA SER A 603 6.35 -5.23 -14.33
C SER A 603 6.70 -6.31 -15.32
N ALA A 604 6.46 -6.05 -16.60
CA ALA A 604 6.98 -6.88 -17.69
C ALA A 604 8.47 -6.59 -17.94
N VAL A 605 8.92 -5.36 -17.68
CA VAL A 605 10.27 -4.90 -18.02
C VAL A 605 10.86 -4.10 -16.86
N ASN A 606 12.08 -4.44 -16.46
CA ASN A 606 12.86 -3.65 -15.51
C ASN A 606 14.05 -2.96 -16.19
N TYR A 607 14.19 -1.66 -16.00
CA TYR A 607 15.30 -0.89 -16.57
C TYR A 607 16.45 -0.77 -15.56
N ARG A 608 17.65 -1.21 -15.96
CA ARG A 608 18.88 -1.08 -15.16
C ARG A 608 19.37 0.36 -15.05
N MET A 609 19.07 1.18 -16.06
CA MET A 609 19.46 2.59 -16.10
C MET A 609 18.31 3.45 -16.60
N VAL A 610 18.10 4.59 -15.93
CA VAL A 610 17.16 5.63 -16.34
C VAL A 610 17.85 6.98 -16.24
N THR A 611 17.78 7.79 -17.28
CA THR A 611 18.26 9.18 -17.28
C THR A 611 17.06 10.12 -17.29
N GLU A 612 16.90 10.94 -16.25
CA GLU A 612 15.96 12.07 -16.20
C GLU A 612 16.71 13.33 -16.66
N TYR A 613 16.42 13.84 -17.85
CA TYR A 613 16.85 15.15 -18.30
C TYR A 613 15.88 16.22 -17.81
N GLN A 614 16.42 17.37 -17.42
CA GLN A 614 15.64 18.52 -17.00
C GLN A 614 15.81 19.66 -17.99
N LYS A 615 14.70 20.29 -18.37
CA LYS A 615 14.66 21.59 -19.03
C LYS A 615 13.88 22.59 -18.19
N ASP A 616 14.48 23.73 -17.92
CA ASP A 616 13.84 24.88 -17.30
C ASP A 616 13.56 25.92 -18.38
N ASN A 617 12.28 26.32 -18.51
CA ASN A 617 11.82 27.24 -19.56
C ASN A 617 12.26 26.82 -20.98
N GLY A 618 12.21 25.51 -21.26
CA GLY A 618 12.59 24.93 -22.55
C GLY A 618 14.10 24.74 -22.77
N ILE A 619 14.96 25.16 -21.83
CA ILE A 619 16.43 25.07 -21.93
C ILE A 619 16.95 23.96 -21.02
N PHE A 620 17.82 23.08 -21.52
CA PHE A 620 18.44 22.04 -20.69
C PHE A 620 19.24 22.65 -19.54
N SER A 621 18.94 22.24 -18.33
CA SER A 621 19.60 22.73 -17.11
C SER A 621 20.42 21.66 -16.40
N GLY A 622 20.06 20.39 -16.59
CA GLY A 622 20.76 19.28 -15.96
C GLY A 622 20.19 17.92 -16.33
N LYS A 623 20.77 16.88 -15.75
CA LYS A 623 20.21 15.52 -15.81
C LYS A 623 20.56 14.73 -14.57
N THR A 624 19.76 13.72 -14.26
CA THR A 624 20.02 12.75 -13.21
C THR A 624 20.02 11.34 -13.78
N VAL A 625 21.09 10.59 -13.56
CA VAL A 625 21.22 9.20 -14.00
C VAL A 625 21.01 8.28 -12.80
N TYR A 626 20.01 7.40 -12.89
CA TYR A 626 19.68 6.38 -11.91
C TYR A 626 20.15 5.01 -12.42
N ARG A 627 20.79 4.23 -11.54
CA ARG A 627 21.13 2.82 -11.81
C ARG A 627 20.52 1.91 -10.78
N TYR A 628 19.98 0.78 -11.24
CA TYR A 628 19.24 -0.19 -10.44
C TYR A 628 19.90 -1.56 -10.48
N ALA A 629 19.73 -2.32 -9.40
CA ALA A 629 20.16 -3.69 -9.34
C ALA A 629 19.31 -4.56 -10.29
N PRO A 630 19.93 -5.46 -11.07
CA PRO A 630 19.18 -6.40 -11.90
C PRO A 630 18.42 -7.39 -11.01
N TYR A 631 17.27 -7.86 -11.49
CA TYR A 631 16.60 -9.06 -10.97
C TYR A 631 17.41 -10.28 -11.46
N ASP A 632 18.15 -10.87 -10.51
CA ASP A 632 19.18 -11.94 -10.55
C ASP A 632 19.98 -12.23 -11.85
N ALA A 633 21.31 -12.13 -11.71
CA ALA A 633 22.35 -12.62 -12.62
C ALA A 633 23.28 -13.65 -11.94
N SER A 634 22.85 -14.32 -10.86
CA SER A 634 23.74 -15.09 -9.98
C SER A 634 23.08 -16.23 -9.21
N SER A 635 22.75 -17.31 -9.91
CA SER A 635 23.30 -18.61 -9.50
C SER A 635 24.13 -19.10 -10.67
N GLY A 636 25.37 -19.52 -10.42
CA GLY A 636 26.28 -20.08 -11.43
C GLY A 636 25.81 -21.43 -11.99
N VAL A 637 24.55 -21.51 -12.39
CA VAL A 637 23.91 -22.59 -13.13
C VAL A 637 23.45 -21.98 -14.45
N ALA A 638 24.42 -21.66 -15.30
CA ALA A 638 24.23 -21.14 -16.65
C ALA A 638 23.61 -22.17 -17.63
N SER A 639 22.59 -22.94 -17.22
CA SER A 639 22.05 -24.05 -18.02
C SER A 639 20.58 -24.41 -17.75
N TYR A 640 19.80 -23.57 -17.07
CA TYR A 640 18.35 -23.79 -16.92
C TYR A 640 17.49 -22.60 -17.41
N TYR A 641 18.04 -21.74 -18.27
CA TYR A 641 17.31 -20.61 -18.88
C TYR A 641 16.39 -21.02 -20.05
N ASN A 642 15.79 -22.20 -19.93
CA ASN A 642 14.56 -22.61 -20.64
C ASN A 642 13.41 -22.88 -19.63
N GLY A 643 13.61 -22.62 -18.32
CA GLY A 643 12.85 -23.27 -17.24
C GLY A 643 12.10 -22.36 -16.27
N SER A 644 11.32 -21.37 -16.74
CA SER A 644 10.28 -20.70 -15.91
C SER A 644 9.09 -21.62 -15.59
N ARG A 645 9.01 -22.73 -16.31
CA ARG A 645 8.08 -23.84 -16.12
C ARG A 645 8.75 -25.16 -16.51
N ILE A 646 8.21 -26.27 -16.05
CA ILE A 646 8.67 -27.59 -16.50
C ILE A 646 8.21 -27.80 -17.95
N GLU A 647 9.10 -28.25 -18.83
CA GLU A 647 8.79 -28.44 -20.25
C GLU A 647 7.56 -29.33 -20.44
N ASN A 648 6.68 -28.96 -21.37
CA ASN A 648 5.42 -29.65 -21.69
C ASN A 648 4.38 -29.68 -20.55
N THR A 649 4.57 -28.96 -19.44
CA THR A 649 3.59 -28.85 -18.36
C THR A 649 3.13 -27.41 -18.12
N ASP A 650 2.13 -27.25 -17.24
CA ASP A 650 1.70 -25.97 -16.73
C ASP A 650 2.38 -25.50 -15.43
N ILE A 651 3.33 -26.29 -14.93
CA ILE A 651 3.97 -26.05 -13.64
C ILE A 651 5.04 -24.99 -13.76
N THR A 652 4.82 -23.82 -13.14
CA THR A 652 5.88 -22.83 -12.94
C THR A 652 6.86 -23.25 -11.85
N THR A 653 8.15 -23.01 -12.10
CA THR A 653 9.25 -23.26 -11.16
C THR A 653 9.64 -22.00 -10.38
N HIS A 654 8.84 -20.93 -10.51
CA HIS A 654 9.14 -19.59 -10.01
C HIS A 654 9.22 -19.53 -8.49
N ARG A 655 10.14 -18.69 -7.98
CA ARG A 655 10.30 -18.36 -6.56
C ARG A 655 10.18 -16.85 -6.39
N ILE A 656 9.63 -16.41 -5.27
CA ILE A 656 9.65 -15.01 -4.84
C ILE A 656 11.13 -14.60 -4.63
N GLU A 657 11.57 -13.58 -5.36
CA GLU A 657 12.89 -13.01 -5.49
C GLU A 657 12.99 -11.93 -4.41
N ILE A 658 13.94 -12.09 -3.50
CA ILE A 658 14.16 -11.15 -2.40
C ILE A 658 14.96 -9.92 -2.89
N ASN A 659 15.59 -10.01 -4.07
CA ASN A 659 16.54 -9.05 -4.62
C ASN A 659 16.16 -8.61 -6.04
N GLY A 660 16.46 -7.34 -6.34
CA GLY A 660 16.29 -6.74 -7.66
C GLY A 660 15.51 -5.43 -7.58
N GLY A 661 15.89 -4.46 -8.41
CA GLY A 661 15.27 -3.14 -8.45
C GLY A 661 15.76 -2.14 -7.40
N GLU A 662 16.73 -2.51 -6.54
CA GLU A 662 17.31 -1.57 -5.57
C GLU A 662 18.11 -0.46 -6.29
N LEU A 663 18.02 0.77 -5.79
CA LEU A 663 18.74 1.92 -6.37
C LEU A 663 20.23 1.88 -6.02
N LEU A 664 21.06 1.42 -6.96
CA LEU A 664 22.51 1.30 -6.81
C LEU A 664 23.24 2.63 -6.89
N SER A 665 22.81 3.57 -7.73
CA SER A 665 23.42 4.90 -7.74
C SER A 665 22.53 5.97 -8.37
N THR A 666 22.70 7.21 -7.89
CA THR A 666 22.17 8.42 -8.52
C THR A 666 23.34 9.35 -8.84
N THR A 667 23.44 9.81 -10.09
CA THR A 667 24.45 10.82 -10.49
C THR A 667 23.75 12.04 -11.06
N LYS A 668 23.86 13.19 -10.38
CA LYS A 668 23.29 14.46 -10.82
C LYS A 668 24.30 15.27 -11.61
N TYR A 669 23.86 15.88 -12.69
CA TYR A 669 24.64 16.70 -13.60
C TYR A 669 24.00 18.07 -13.76
N VAL A 670 24.83 19.11 -13.83
CA VAL A 670 24.45 20.44 -14.32
C VAL A 670 24.87 20.57 -15.78
N PHE A 671 24.08 21.28 -16.58
CA PHE A 671 24.43 21.62 -17.96
C PHE A 671 25.10 22.99 -17.98
N LYS A 672 26.40 23.05 -18.34
CA LYS A 672 27.17 24.29 -18.49
C LYS A 672 28.11 24.18 -19.69
N ASN A 673 28.33 25.27 -20.41
CA ASN A 673 29.23 25.33 -21.57
C ASN A 673 28.99 24.19 -22.59
N ASN A 674 27.73 23.88 -22.85
CA ASN A 674 27.29 22.81 -23.76
C ASN A 674 27.74 21.39 -23.36
N GLN A 675 28.04 21.16 -22.07
CA GLN A 675 28.46 19.88 -21.52
C GLN A 675 27.72 19.57 -20.21
N TYR A 676 27.50 18.27 -19.95
CA TYR A 676 26.98 17.80 -18.67
C TYR A 676 28.12 17.51 -17.70
N ILE A 677 28.12 18.21 -16.58
CA ILE A 677 29.14 18.10 -15.54
C ILE A 677 28.47 17.52 -14.31
N TRP A 678 28.88 16.32 -13.86
CA TRP A 678 28.33 15.75 -12.63
C TRP A 678 28.70 16.64 -11.44
N ILE A 679 27.79 16.81 -10.48
CA ILE A 679 28.00 17.63 -9.26
C ILE A 679 27.82 16.82 -7.98
N GLU A 680 27.06 15.72 -8.05
CA GLU A 680 26.79 14.81 -6.95
C GLU A 680 26.66 13.38 -7.48
N LYS A 681 27.31 12.44 -6.82
CA LYS A 681 27.16 11.01 -7.06
C LYS A 681 26.91 10.31 -5.73
N ASP A 682 25.75 9.69 -5.63
CA ASP A 682 25.31 8.92 -4.49
C ASP A 682 25.28 7.43 -4.88
N SER A 683 26.08 6.59 -4.24
CA SER A 683 26.25 5.17 -4.60
C SER A 683 25.96 4.25 -3.41
N ASN A 684 25.11 3.25 -3.61
CA ASN A 684 24.63 2.32 -2.59
C ASN A 684 25.14 0.91 -2.86
N THR A 685 25.37 0.16 -1.78
CA THR A 685 25.59 -1.28 -1.82
C THR A 685 24.63 -1.95 -0.84
N TYR A 686 23.98 -3.02 -1.29
CA TYR A 686 22.99 -3.76 -0.53
C TYR A 686 23.52 -5.16 -0.20
N ILE A 687 23.05 -5.72 0.91
CA ILE A 687 23.27 -7.11 1.30
C ILE A 687 21.93 -7.84 1.43
N LYS A 688 21.89 -9.10 1.03
CA LYS A 688 20.72 -9.97 1.16
C LYS A 688 20.71 -10.60 2.56
N TYR A 689 19.65 -10.39 3.31
CA TYR A 689 19.35 -11.16 4.50
C TYR A 689 18.35 -12.27 4.14
N VAL A 690 18.62 -13.49 4.62
CA VAL A 690 17.73 -14.65 4.48
C VAL A 690 17.48 -15.22 5.87
N ASP A 691 16.22 -15.30 6.25
CA ASP A 691 15.77 -15.99 7.45
C ASP A 691 15.99 -17.51 7.27
N THR A 692 16.28 -18.17 8.39
CA THR A 692 16.25 -19.64 8.50
C THR A 692 14.88 -20.22 8.12
N ALA A 693 13.82 -19.43 8.26
CA ALA A 693 12.47 -19.72 7.82
C ALA A 693 12.40 -20.03 6.32
N LYS A 694 11.76 -21.15 5.97
CA LYS A 694 11.40 -21.50 4.60
C LYS A 694 9.90 -21.76 4.50
N ILE A 695 9.31 -21.38 3.37
CA ILE A 695 7.94 -21.75 3.01
C ILE A 695 8.05 -22.83 1.94
N TYR A 696 7.49 -24.00 2.20
CA TYR A 696 7.56 -25.12 1.27
C TYR A 696 6.34 -25.14 0.35
N ILE A 697 6.62 -25.31 -0.94
CA ILE A 697 5.62 -25.28 -2.01
C ILE A 697 5.76 -26.56 -2.84
N GLY A 698 4.64 -27.24 -3.09
CA GLY A 698 4.55 -28.41 -3.95
C GLY A 698 3.58 -28.17 -5.11
N LYS A 699 3.96 -28.58 -6.33
CA LYS A 699 3.11 -28.53 -7.52
C LYS A 699 3.16 -29.85 -8.27
N VAL A 700 2.03 -30.25 -8.84
CA VAL A 700 1.90 -31.51 -9.59
C VAL A 700 1.14 -31.32 -10.89
N PHE A 701 1.53 -32.10 -11.89
CA PHE A 701 0.91 -32.12 -13.20
C PHE A 701 0.81 -33.56 -13.68
N ARG A 702 -0.36 -33.92 -14.19
CA ARG A 702 -0.57 -35.23 -14.82
C ARG A 702 0.02 -35.22 -16.21
N THR A 703 1.06 -36.03 -16.43
CA THR A 703 1.59 -36.25 -17.77
C THR A 703 0.73 -37.25 -18.54
N LYS A 704 0.00 -38.13 -17.84
CA LYS A 704 -0.97 -39.05 -18.42
C LYS A 704 -2.38 -38.90 -17.85
N VAL A 705 -3.39 -38.89 -18.73
CA VAL A 705 -4.82 -38.82 -18.37
C VAL A 705 -5.54 -40.05 -18.90
N TYR A 706 -6.38 -40.69 -18.09
CA TYR A 706 -7.12 -41.90 -18.45
C TYR A 706 -8.59 -41.61 -18.78
N GLY A 707 -9.12 -42.22 -19.85
CA GLY A 707 -10.41 -41.90 -20.47
C GLY A 707 -11.68 -42.48 -19.81
N SER A 708 -11.64 -43.68 -19.21
CA SER A 708 -12.82 -44.35 -18.67
C SER A 708 -12.73 -44.64 -17.16
N PRO A 709 -13.64 -44.11 -16.31
CA PRO A 709 -13.63 -44.35 -14.87
C PRO A 709 -14.06 -45.76 -14.44
N SER A 710 -14.70 -46.54 -15.32
CA SER A 710 -15.55 -47.66 -14.88
C SER A 710 -14.85 -49.02 -14.73
N LEU A 711 -13.55 -49.14 -15.08
CA LEU A 711 -12.85 -50.45 -15.01
C LEU A 711 -11.43 -50.44 -14.42
N PHE A 712 -10.89 -49.32 -13.94
CA PHE A 712 -9.51 -49.28 -13.44
C PHE A 712 -9.43 -48.94 -11.95
N SER A 713 -9.16 -49.97 -11.14
CA SER A 713 -8.72 -49.87 -9.74
C SER A 713 -7.22 -49.53 -9.60
N THR A 714 -6.54 -49.19 -10.70
CA THR A 714 -5.12 -48.82 -10.67
C THR A 714 -5.02 -47.32 -10.82
N TYR A 715 -4.90 -46.62 -9.68
CA TYR A 715 -4.28 -45.30 -9.66
C TYR A 715 -2.98 -45.40 -10.47
N GLY A 716 -2.73 -44.48 -11.41
CA GLY A 716 -1.53 -44.49 -12.23
C GLY A 716 -0.25 -44.65 -11.40
N THR A 717 0.88 -44.92 -12.03
CA THR A 717 2.17 -44.97 -11.32
C THR A 717 2.69 -43.58 -11.01
N ILE A 718 3.68 -43.45 -10.13
CA ILE A 718 4.36 -42.16 -9.87
C ILE A 718 4.93 -41.56 -11.18
N ALA A 719 5.29 -42.40 -12.16
CA ALA A 719 5.81 -41.98 -13.47
C ALA A 719 4.77 -41.26 -14.35
N ASP A 720 3.49 -41.25 -13.96
CA ASP A 720 2.42 -40.55 -14.68
C ASP A 720 2.24 -39.09 -14.22
N PHE A 721 3.10 -38.62 -13.31
CA PHE A 721 3.10 -37.28 -12.75
C PHE A 721 4.46 -36.60 -12.91
N ASN A 722 4.42 -35.32 -13.27
CA ASN A 722 5.52 -34.40 -13.04
C ASN A 722 5.24 -33.65 -11.73
N TYR A 723 6.10 -33.84 -10.74
CA TYR A 723 5.99 -33.19 -9.44
C TYR A 723 7.25 -32.36 -9.17
N ILE A 724 7.06 -31.12 -8.70
CA ILE A 724 8.15 -30.27 -8.22
C ILE A 724 7.84 -29.76 -6.83
N SER A 725 8.90 -29.58 -6.06
CA SER A 725 8.88 -28.95 -4.77
C SER A 725 10.07 -28.07 -4.56
N TYR A 726 9.85 -26.94 -3.90
CA TYR A 726 10.92 -26.04 -3.52
C TYR A 726 10.61 -25.30 -2.23
N ALA A 727 11.66 -24.74 -1.65
CA ALA A 727 11.61 -23.87 -0.49
C ALA A 727 11.72 -22.42 -0.94
N GLN A 728 10.66 -21.64 -0.73
CA GLN A 728 10.68 -20.19 -0.82
C GLN A 728 11.47 -19.62 0.36
N GLU A 729 12.44 -18.77 0.04
CA GLU A 729 13.23 -18.05 1.04
C GLU A 729 12.42 -16.89 1.61
N VAL A 730 12.55 -16.69 2.92
CA VAL A 730 12.05 -15.49 3.59
C VAL A 730 13.25 -14.59 3.84
N GLY A 731 13.16 -13.29 3.52
CA GLY A 731 14.30 -12.40 3.65
C GLY A 731 14.02 -10.98 3.20
N THR A 732 15.04 -10.12 3.23
CA THR A 732 14.96 -8.73 2.80
C THR A 732 16.32 -8.19 2.35
N MET A 733 16.33 -7.11 1.58
CA MET A 733 17.54 -6.42 1.15
C MET A 733 17.84 -5.23 2.06
N LEU A 734 19.07 -5.14 2.53
CA LEU A 734 19.51 -4.15 3.51
C LEU A 734 20.59 -3.25 2.92
N LEU A 735 20.44 -1.94 3.03
CA LEU A 735 21.47 -0.98 2.59
C LEU A 735 22.69 -1.10 3.51
N ALA A 736 23.81 -1.61 3.02
CA ALA A 736 25.03 -1.89 3.79
C ALA A 736 26.09 -0.79 3.67
N LYS A 737 26.17 -0.10 2.53
CA LYS A 737 27.15 0.97 2.31
C LYS A 737 26.57 2.07 1.44
N ASN A 738 26.95 3.30 1.74
CA ASN A 738 26.69 4.48 0.95
C ASN A 738 28.00 5.25 0.71
N ILE A 739 28.19 5.76 -0.50
CA ILE A 739 29.30 6.63 -0.86
C ILE A 739 28.70 7.86 -1.54
N LEU A 740 28.79 9.01 -0.88
CA LEU A 740 28.40 10.30 -1.42
C LEU A 740 29.64 11.07 -1.87
N GLN A 741 29.70 11.38 -3.15
CA GLN A 741 30.73 12.23 -3.74
C GLN A 741 30.11 13.53 -4.24
N SER A 742 30.71 14.67 -3.90
CA SER A 742 30.27 15.97 -4.37
C SER A 742 31.45 16.83 -4.82
N ARG A 743 31.19 17.74 -5.76
CA ARG A 743 32.17 18.76 -6.19
C ARG A 743 31.48 20.06 -6.53
N SER A 744 32.17 21.19 -6.34
CA SER A 744 31.67 22.51 -6.72
C SER A 744 31.73 22.71 -8.23
N THR A 745 30.78 23.47 -8.79
CA THR A 745 30.81 23.85 -10.21
C THR A 745 31.97 24.78 -10.55
N ASP A 746 32.52 25.48 -9.55
CA ASP A 746 33.58 26.46 -9.74
C ASP A 746 34.97 25.82 -9.57
N TYR A 747 35.04 24.63 -8.97
CA TYR A 747 36.28 23.90 -8.67
C TYR A 747 36.15 22.41 -9.01
N LEU A 748 36.17 22.09 -10.32
CA LEU A 748 35.88 20.75 -10.84
C LEU A 748 36.85 19.64 -10.38
N ASN A 749 38.03 20.00 -9.87
CA ASN A 749 39.06 19.06 -9.44
C ASN A 749 38.98 18.65 -7.96
N ASN A 750 38.15 19.31 -7.15
CA ASN A 750 38.04 18.99 -5.73
C ASN A 750 36.79 18.14 -5.46
N ILE A 751 37.00 16.83 -5.29
CA ILE A 751 35.94 15.87 -4.98
C ILE A 751 35.98 15.59 -3.47
N ILE A 752 34.87 15.89 -2.80
CA ILE A 752 34.65 15.50 -1.41
C ILE A 752 33.92 14.16 -1.45
N SER A 753 34.49 13.14 -0.81
CA SER A 753 33.89 11.81 -0.71
C SER A 753 33.59 11.49 0.75
N LYS A 754 32.37 11.04 1.03
CA LYS A 754 31.94 10.55 2.34
C LYS A 754 31.48 9.12 2.19
N THR A 755 32.16 8.20 2.87
CA THR A 755 31.76 6.79 2.96
C THR A 755 31.00 6.56 4.26
N THR A 756 29.84 5.93 4.18
CA THR A 756 29.03 5.54 5.34
C THR A 756 28.67 4.06 5.25
N ASN A 757 29.06 3.27 6.26
CA ASN A 757 28.67 1.86 6.37
C ASN A 757 27.52 1.72 7.37
N PHE A 758 26.58 0.84 7.07
CA PHE A 758 25.41 0.55 7.90
C PHE A 758 25.41 -0.93 8.30
N TYR A 759 25.16 -1.18 9.59
CA TYR A 759 25.11 -2.52 10.15
C TYR A 759 23.74 -2.78 10.77
N TYR A 760 23.30 -4.03 10.67
CA TYR A 760 22.02 -4.54 11.16
C TYR A 760 22.32 -5.77 12.02
N ASP A 761 22.89 -5.53 13.19
CA ASP A 761 23.54 -6.59 13.97
C ASP A 761 22.54 -7.51 14.71
N ASN A 762 21.23 -7.24 14.61
CA ASN A 762 20.18 -8.01 15.25
C ASN A 762 19.07 -8.41 14.26
N ALA A 763 18.92 -9.72 14.06
CA ALA A 763 17.97 -10.31 13.13
C ALA A 763 16.50 -10.21 13.56
N ALA A 764 16.22 -9.78 14.80
CA ALA A 764 14.84 -9.64 15.29
C ALA A 764 14.12 -8.39 14.77
N HIS A 765 14.83 -7.35 14.31
CA HIS A 765 14.21 -6.07 13.93
C HIS A 765 14.84 -5.34 12.73
N PHE A 766 16.05 -5.73 12.28
CA PHE A 766 16.76 -5.14 11.14
C PHE A 766 16.80 -3.61 11.14
N GLN A 767 17.01 -3.00 12.31
CA GLN A 767 17.29 -1.57 12.40
C GLN A 767 18.80 -1.33 12.30
N LYS A 768 19.17 -0.12 11.87
CA LYS A 768 20.57 0.31 11.78
C LYS A 768 21.16 0.42 13.19
N THR A 769 21.84 -0.63 13.63
CA THR A 769 22.50 -0.72 14.94
C THR A 769 23.79 0.08 14.96
N ARG A 770 24.51 0.17 13.84
CA ARG A 770 25.71 1.01 13.70
C ARG A 770 25.72 1.75 12.37
N ILE A 771 26.14 3.01 12.42
CA ILE A 771 26.40 3.88 11.27
C ILE A 771 27.83 4.37 11.41
N GLU A 772 28.72 3.91 10.54
CA GLU A 772 30.15 4.25 10.59
C GLU A 772 30.49 5.20 9.45
N THR A 773 31.13 6.33 9.77
CA THR A 773 31.60 7.34 8.81
C THR A 773 33.10 7.49 8.96
N GLU A 774 33.81 7.42 7.83
CA GLU A 774 35.25 7.69 7.77
C GLU A 774 35.49 9.19 7.60
N ASN A 775 36.31 9.78 8.48
CA ASN A 775 36.73 11.16 8.41
C ASN A 775 37.97 11.31 7.52
N THR A 776 38.23 12.54 7.06
CA THR A 776 39.40 12.84 6.20
C THR A 776 40.75 12.60 6.87
N ASP A 777 40.79 12.51 8.20
CA ASP A 777 42.00 12.19 8.98
C ASP A 777 42.20 10.66 9.19
N GLY A 778 41.37 9.82 8.55
CA GLY A 778 41.39 8.35 8.70
C GLY A 778 40.75 7.85 9.99
N SER A 779 40.18 8.73 10.83
CA SER A 779 39.41 8.30 12.00
C SER A 779 38.02 7.81 11.61
N MET A 780 37.52 6.81 12.33
CA MET A 780 36.18 6.24 12.12
C MET A 780 35.24 6.74 13.22
N GLU A 781 34.22 7.49 12.84
CA GLU A 781 33.15 7.90 13.72
C GLU A 781 31.98 6.93 13.60
N THR A 782 31.52 6.38 14.73
CA THR A 782 30.38 5.47 14.76
C THR A 782 29.25 6.07 15.58
N VAL A 783 28.03 6.03 15.03
CA VAL A 783 26.79 6.17 15.78
C VAL A 783 26.20 4.78 15.99
N LEU A 784 26.17 4.33 17.24
CA LEU A 784 25.58 3.07 17.66
C LEU A 784 24.21 3.33 18.28
N ASN A 785 23.20 2.58 17.85
CA ASN A 785 21.86 2.58 18.43
C ASN A 785 21.52 1.18 18.93
N THR A 786 20.88 1.10 20.09
CA THR A 786 20.25 -0.11 20.59
C THR A 786 18.73 0.05 20.67
N TYR A 787 18.03 -1.06 20.57
CA TYR A 787 16.57 -1.18 20.55
C TYR A 787 16.13 -2.24 21.58
N PRO A 788 14.84 -2.35 21.94
CA PRO A 788 14.41 -3.27 22.98
C PRO A 788 14.84 -4.73 22.75
N PRO A 789 14.81 -5.30 21.53
CA PRO A 789 15.33 -6.65 21.28
C PRO A 789 16.85 -6.83 21.48
N ASP A 790 17.64 -5.78 21.66
CA ASP A 790 19.10 -5.85 21.88
C ASP A 790 19.50 -6.14 23.34
N TYR A 791 18.52 -6.28 24.23
CA TYR A 791 18.70 -6.51 25.66
C TYR A 791 18.18 -7.87 26.09
N SER A 792 18.83 -8.51 27.07
CA SER A 792 18.26 -9.68 27.72
C SER A 792 17.07 -9.29 28.62
N SER A 793 16.28 -10.26 29.06
CA SER A 793 15.22 -10.03 30.04
C SER A 793 15.77 -9.51 31.38
N GLY A 794 14.97 -8.73 32.11
CA GLY A 794 15.31 -8.23 33.44
C GLY A 794 15.00 -6.75 33.68
N ASN A 795 14.44 -6.04 32.70
CA ASN A 795 13.96 -4.67 32.86
C ASN A 795 12.51 -4.61 32.37
N SER A 796 11.56 -4.30 33.26
CA SER A 796 10.13 -4.38 32.96
C SER A 796 9.69 -3.50 31.79
N ALA A 797 10.26 -2.30 31.63
CA ALA A 797 9.97 -1.42 30.50
C ALA A 797 10.38 -2.10 29.18
N ILE A 798 11.62 -2.57 29.10
CA ILE A 798 12.15 -3.23 27.90
C ILE A 798 11.40 -4.54 27.59
N ASP A 799 11.09 -5.33 28.61
CA ASP A 799 10.39 -6.61 28.44
C ASP A 799 8.92 -6.41 28.00
N ASN A 800 8.24 -5.39 28.54
CA ASN A 800 6.91 -5.01 28.08
C ASN A 800 6.93 -4.39 26.68
N MET A 801 7.98 -3.63 26.33
CA MET A 801 8.15 -3.11 24.97
C MET A 801 8.30 -4.22 23.93
N LYS A 802 9.09 -5.27 24.21
CA LYS A 802 9.19 -6.47 23.34
C LYS A 802 7.84 -7.18 23.22
N THR A 803 7.11 -7.30 24.32
CA THR A 803 5.78 -7.92 24.36
C THR A 803 4.81 -7.15 23.46
N ASN A 804 4.80 -5.83 23.55
CA ASN A 804 3.95 -4.91 22.78
C ASN A 804 4.48 -4.59 21.37
N ASN A 805 5.53 -5.28 20.90
CA ASN A 805 6.17 -5.09 19.59
C ASN A 805 6.71 -3.68 19.30
N LEU A 806 7.14 -2.95 20.34
CA LEU A 806 7.75 -1.62 20.23
C LEU A 806 9.24 -1.72 19.84
N VAL A 807 9.53 -2.41 18.75
CA VAL A 807 10.90 -2.82 18.39
C VAL A 807 11.71 -1.71 17.71
N LEU A 808 11.08 -0.60 17.30
CA LEU A 808 11.76 0.56 16.69
C LEU A 808 12.12 1.70 17.64
N TYR A 809 11.85 1.57 18.94
CA TYR A 809 12.07 2.65 19.91
C TYR A 809 13.53 2.66 20.38
N PRO A 810 14.36 3.66 20.02
CA PRO A 810 15.78 3.65 20.40
C PRO A 810 15.93 3.76 21.92
N VAL A 811 16.65 2.82 22.52
CA VAL A 811 16.92 2.77 23.96
C VAL A 811 18.19 3.55 24.28
N GLU A 812 19.29 3.26 23.60
CA GLU A 812 20.55 3.97 23.75
C GLU A 812 21.07 4.43 22.39
N ARG A 813 21.64 5.63 22.35
CA ARG A 813 22.44 6.13 21.22
C ARG A 813 23.79 6.59 21.74
N VAL A 814 24.86 5.98 21.26
CA VAL A 814 26.24 6.34 21.61
C VAL A 814 27.00 6.73 20.35
N ARG A 815 27.69 7.86 20.42
CA ARG A 815 28.62 8.30 19.38
C ARG A 815 30.04 8.13 19.90
N TYR A 816 30.88 7.42 19.16
CA TYR A 816 32.28 7.22 19.53
C TYR A 816 33.20 7.36 18.32
N LEU A 817 34.45 7.70 18.59
CA LEU A 817 35.51 7.86 17.61
C LEU A 817 36.55 6.77 17.80
N LYS A 818 36.95 6.11 16.72
CA LYS A 818 38.05 5.15 16.68
C LYS A 818 39.23 5.73 15.90
N ARG A 819 40.41 5.73 16.53
CA ARG A 819 41.71 6.13 15.95
C ARG A 819 42.72 5.00 16.19
N GLY A 820 43.01 4.21 15.16
CA GLY A 820 43.74 2.95 15.32
C GLY A 820 42.96 1.99 16.23
N ASP A 821 43.60 1.46 17.27
CA ASP A 821 42.96 0.58 18.26
C ASP A 821 42.24 1.35 19.38
N ASN A 822 42.46 2.66 19.49
CA ASN A 822 41.87 3.48 20.55
C ASN A 822 40.43 3.89 20.19
N THR A 823 39.49 3.59 21.07
CA THR A 823 38.09 4.02 20.96
C THR A 823 37.74 4.97 22.11
N THR A 824 37.19 6.12 21.76
CA THR A 824 36.77 7.16 22.71
C THR A 824 35.31 7.52 22.51
N ILE A 825 34.53 7.52 23.59
CA ILE A 825 33.13 7.93 23.59
C ILE A 825 33.06 9.47 23.54
N LEU A 826 32.29 9.99 22.59
CA LEU A 826 32.11 11.43 22.38
C LEU A 826 30.82 11.94 23.02
N SER A 827 29.75 11.15 22.93
CA SER A 827 28.45 11.49 23.51
C SER A 827 27.58 10.25 23.64
N GLY A 828 26.64 10.26 24.58
CA GLY A 828 25.65 9.21 24.73
C GLY A 828 24.31 9.80 25.17
N MET A 829 23.23 9.18 24.72
CA MET A 829 21.86 9.46 25.15
C MET A 829 21.18 8.13 25.47
N LEU A 830 20.55 8.05 26.64
CA LEU A 830 19.81 6.88 27.09
C LEU A 830 18.37 7.28 27.41
N ASN A 831 17.42 6.67 26.71
CA ASN A 831 15.99 6.82 26.92
C ASN A 831 15.52 5.77 27.90
N TRP A 832 15.08 6.19 29.08
CA TRP A 832 14.49 5.32 30.07
C TRP A 832 12.97 5.33 29.92
N TYR A 833 12.44 4.26 29.34
CA TYR A 833 11.01 4.11 29.08
C TYR A 833 10.24 3.73 30.33
N ASN A 834 8.95 4.06 30.35
CA ASN A 834 8.05 3.66 31.42
C ASN A 834 7.87 2.15 31.46
N SER A 835 7.52 1.65 32.65
CA SER A 835 7.30 0.20 32.85
C SER A 835 6.04 -0.31 32.15
N ALA A 836 5.13 0.54 31.68
CA ALA A 836 3.96 0.12 30.91
C ALA A 836 4.34 -0.39 29.51
N GLY A 837 5.54 -0.07 29.03
CA GLY A 837 6.04 -0.52 27.73
C GLY A 837 5.13 -0.03 26.61
N ASN A 838 4.84 1.27 26.58
CA ASN A 838 3.95 1.90 25.60
C ASN A 838 4.63 3.03 24.80
N GLY A 839 5.97 3.06 24.85
CA GLY A 839 6.81 4.00 24.10
C GLY A 839 7.00 5.37 24.77
N LEU A 840 6.41 5.61 25.94
CA LEU A 840 6.60 6.86 26.69
C LEU A 840 7.90 6.83 27.50
N ILE A 841 8.63 7.93 27.46
CA ILE A 841 9.92 8.10 28.14
C ILE A 841 9.67 8.71 29.52
N ASP A 842 10.12 8.07 30.59
CA ASP A 842 10.06 8.65 31.94
C ASP A 842 11.24 9.57 32.20
N THR A 843 12.42 9.20 31.72
CA THR A 843 13.69 9.86 32.07
C THR A 843 14.67 9.80 30.89
N ILE A 844 15.42 10.89 30.68
CA ILE A 844 16.51 10.94 29.69
C ILE A 844 17.82 11.16 30.42
N TYR A 845 18.81 10.32 30.10
CA TYR A 845 20.19 10.51 30.55
C TYR A 845 21.08 10.89 29.38
N THR A 846 22.05 11.76 29.62
CA THR A 846 23.09 12.13 28.66
C THR A 846 24.46 12.00 29.29
N ILE A 847 25.47 11.68 28.50
CA ILE A 847 26.86 11.75 28.96
C ILE A 847 27.26 13.23 29.05
N GLU A 848 27.69 13.67 30.23
CA GLU A 848 28.24 15.01 30.46
C GLU A 848 29.69 14.84 30.95
N THR A 849 30.64 15.06 30.05
CA THR A 849 32.07 14.90 30.34
C THR A 849 32.86 16.09 29.80
N THR A 850 33.93 16.47 30.50
CA THR A 850 34.84 17.56 30.08
C THR A 850 35.85 17.12 29.02
N GLY A 851 35.89 15.82 28.72
CA GLY A 851 36.73 15.21 27.68
C GLY A 851 36.19 13.83 27.26
N PRO A 852 36.80 13.21 26.23
CA PRO A 852 36.37 11.89 25.73
C PRO A 852 36.52 10.79 26.79
N VAL A 853 35.54 9.89 26.89
CA VAL A 853 35.60 8.73 27.81
C VAL A 853 36.28 7.56 27.11
N SER A 854 37.22 6.89 27.78
CA SER A 854 37.84 5.67 27.26
C SER A 854 36.84 4.51 27.20
N LEU A 855 36.87 3.73 26.11
CA LEU A 855 36.03 2.54 26.00
C LEU A 855 36.21 1.58 27.18
N ALA A 856 37.44 1.37 27.65
CA ALA A 856 37.74 0.41 28.73
C ALA A 856 36.99 0.70 30.05
N SER A 857 36.62 1.96 30.29
CA SER A 857 35.87 2.40 31.47
C SER A 857 34.38 2.64 31.18
N PHE A 858 33.93 2.49 29.94
CA PHE A 858 32.56 2.77 29.54
C PHE A 858 31.75 1.48 29.37
N LYS A 859 30.52 1.49 29.87
CA LYS A 859 29.55 0.41 29.72
C LYS A 859 28.40 0.83 28.80
N PHE A 860 28.34 0.25 27.60
CA PHE A 860 27.11 0.29 26.83
C PHE A 860 25.98 -0.39 27.61
N SER A 861 24.79 0.18 27.57
CA SER A 861 23.71 -0.20 28.46
C SER A 861 23.20 -1.63 28.28
N SER A 862 23.55 -2.27 27.16
CA SER A 862 23.21 -3.65 26.78
C SER A 862 24.37 -4.65 26.89
N ARG A 863 25.56 -4.22 27.37
CA ARG A 863 26.78 -5.05 27.43
C ARG A 863 27.55 -4.89 28.74
N THR A 864 28.52 -5.75 28.98
CA THR A 864 29.52 -5.56 30.05
C THR A 864 30.45 -4.38 29.74
N ILE A 865 31.09 -3.83 30.77
CA ILE A 865 32.04 -2.70 30.63
C ILE A 865 33.15 -3.02 29.61
N GLY A 866 33.55 -2.04 28.81
CA GLY A 866 34.63 -2.21 27.82
C GLY A 866 34.22 -2.90 26.51
N VAL A 867 32.97 -3.34 26.37
CA VAL A 867 32.53 -4.14 25.21
C VAL A 867 31.53 -3.35 24.36
N VAL A 868 31.82 -3.24 23.06
CA VAL A 868 30.95 -2.58 22.07
C VAL A 868 29.94 -3.59 21.49
N PRO A 869 28.62 -3.30 21.46
CA PRO A 869 27.66 -4.12 20.73
C PRO A 869 28.00 -4.22 19.21
N PRO A 870 27.75 -5.37 18.55
CA PRO A 870 27.03 -6.54 19.06
C PRO A 870 27.89 -7.53 19.86
N SER A 871 29.22 -7.33 19.95
CA SER A 871 30.14 -8.26 20.59
C SER A 871 29.85 -8.49 22.08
N GLY A 872 30.35 -9.62 22.60
CA GLY A 872 30.20 -10.04 23.99
C GLY A 872 28.78 -10.41 24.41
N THR A 873 28.62 -10.74 25.70
CA THR A 873 27.35 -11.20 26.27
C THR A 873 26.34 -10.06 26.37
N VAL A 874 25.14 -10.28 25.82
CA VAL A 874 23.99 -9.39 25.97
C VAL A 874 23.55 -9.34 27.44
N THR A 875 23.34 -8.15 28.00
CA THR A 875 22.85 -7.95 29.37
C THR A 875 21.48 -7.28 29.40
N SER A 876 20.85 -7.27 30.58
CA SER A 876 19.68 -6.43 30.83
C SER A 876 20.10 -4.95 30.86
N LEU A 877 19.13 -4.06 30.72
CA LEU A 877 19.37 -2.61 30.68
C LEU A 877 20.03 -2.13 31.97
N LEU A 878 21.29 -1.69 31.87
CA LEU A 878 22.05 -1.13 32.98
C LEU A 878 22.95 0.01 32.50
N LYS A 879 22.68 1.25 32.94
CA LYS A 879 23.41 2.44 32.50
C LYS A 879 24.85 2.49 33.05
N ASP A 880 25.73 3.15 32.30
CA ASP A 880 27.04 3.61 32.79
C ASP A 880 26.92 4.71 33.86
N GLU A 881 27.95 4.89 34.68
CA GLU A 881 28.03 5.97 35.68
C GLU A 881 28.21 7.37 35.06
N SER A 882 28.78 7.43 33.85
CA SER A 882 28.98 8.67 33.08
C SER A 882 27.67 9.28 32.61
N TYR A 883 26.60 8.48 32.49
CA TYR A 883 25.26 8.97 32.20
C TYR A 883 24.73 9.78 33.38
N LYS A 884 24.58 11.08 33.15
CA LYS A 884 23.97 12.04 34.06
C LYS A 884 22.54 12.31 33.64
N LEU A 885 21.72 12.52 34.65
CA LEU A 885 20.30 12.73 34.50
C LEU A 885 20.03 14.08 33.84
N LYS A 886 19.40 14.09 32.67
CA LYS A 886 19.10 15.33 31.94
C LYS A 886 17.67 15.81 32.19
N VAL A 887 16.73 14.87 32.21
CA VAL A 887 15.30 15.09 32.41
C VAL A 887 14.78 14.08 33.42
N ILE A 888 14.15 14.58 34.48
CA ILE A 888 13.55 13.82 35.58
C ILE A 888 12.03 13.88 35.39
N ASN A 889 11.39 12.71 35.24
CA ASN A 889 9.94 12.54 35.33
C ASN A 889 9.12 13.34 34.31
N ASN A 890 9.02 12.79 33.11
CA ASN A 890 7.93 13.14 32.21
C ASN A 890 6.62 12.57 32.78
N ASN A 891 5.76 13.46 33.30
CA ASN A 891 4.42 13.05 33.70
C ASN A 891 3.50 13.13 32.49
N TYR A 892 2.56 12.19 32.38
CA TYR A 892 1.61 12.15 31.28
C TYR A 892 0.17 12.16 31.80
N ASP A 893 -0.75 12.71 31.02
CA ASP A 893 -2.18 12.65 31.30
C ASP A 893 -2.77 11.27 30.93
N SER A 894 -4.09 11.11 31.11
CA SER A 894 -4.80 9.88 30.78
C SER A 894 -4.78 9.54 29.29
N ARG A 895 -4.44 10.50 28.41
CA ARG A 895 -4.29 10.36 26.96
C ARG A 895 -2.83 10.25 26.51
N SER A 896 -1.89 10.15 27.44
CA SER A 896 -0.44 10.08 27.16
C SER A 896 0.17 11.37 26.60
N ASN A 897 -0.49 12.53 26.78
CA ASN A 897 0.14 13.81 26.52
C ASN A 897 1.02 14.21 27.68
N LEU A 898 2.10 14.93 27.38
CA LEU A 898 3.10 15.35 28.37
C LEU A 898 2.57 16.49 29.25
N LEU A 899 2.43 16.26 30.56
CA LEU A 899 1.98 17.23 31.55
C LEU A 899 3.12 18.04 32.16
N SER A 900 4.30 17.44 32.36
CA SER A 900 5.44 18.16 32.90
C SER A 900 6.76 17.51 32.53
N ILE A 901 7.78 18.33 32.37
CA ILE A 901 9.18 17.94 32.22
C ILE A 901 9.97 18.67 33.30
N THR A 902 10.79 17.96 34.06
CA THR A 902 11.72 18.61 35.00
C THR A 902 13.16 18.39 34.55
N PRO A 903 13.79 19.37 33.88
CA PRO A 903 15.20 19.31 33.55
C PRO A 903 16.07 19.40 34.82
N GLN A 904 17.32 18.95 34.73
CA GLN A 904 18.29 18.93 35.84
C GLN A 904 18.54 20.30 36.49
N ASN A 905 18.36 21.41 35.77
CA ASN A 905 18.46 22.77 36.34
C ASN A 905 17.27 23.14 37.25
N ASN A 906 16.35 22.20 37.51
CA ASN A 906 15.12 22.34 38.29
C ASN A 906 14.15 23.41 37.76
N ILE A 907 14.30 23.85 36.50
CA ILE A 907 13.33 24.73 35.85
C ILE A 907 12.27 23.86 35.18
N SER A 908 11.28 23.42 35.96
CA SER A 908 10.20 22.56 35.46
C SER A 908 9.38 23.28 34.39
N THR A 909 9.01 22.56 33.33
CA THR A 909 8.04 23.04 32.33
C THR A 909 6.77 22.22 32.46
N SER A 910 5.63 22.86 32.71
CA SER A 910 4.33 22.23 32.85
C SER A 910 3.39 22.64 31.71
N TYR A 911 2.52 21.74 31.28
CA TYR A 911 1.58 21.95 30.18
C TYR A 911 0.14 21.73 30.63
N LEU A 912 -0.76 22.66 30.30
CA LEU A 912 -2.20 22.42 30.43
C LEU A 912 -2.75 22.00 29.08
N TRP A 913 -3.56 20.95 29.05
CA TRP A 913 -4.18 20.39 27.85
C TRP A 913 -5.69 20.49 27.94
N ASP A 914 -6.33 20.81 26.82
CA ASP A 914 -7.79 20.91 26.71
C ASP A 914 -8.25 20.49 25.30
N TYR A 915 -9.50 20.79 24.94
CA TYR A 915 -10.13 20.33 23.70
C TYR A 915 -10.10 18.79 23.62
N ASP A 916 -10.69 18.13 24.63
CA ASP A 916 -10.54 16.68 24.87
C ASP A 916 -9.07 16.23 24.94
N GLN A 917 -8.25 17.04 25.61
CA GLN A 917 -6.81 16.83 25.81
C GLN A 917 -6.05 16.66 24.47
N LYS A 918 -6.48 17.36 23.42
CA LYS A 918 -5.88 17.28 22.08
C LYS A 918 -4.82 18.35 21.86
N TYR A 919 -5.00 19.53 22.45
CA TYR A 919 -4.10 20.67 22.26
C TYR A 919 -3.59 21.23 23.59
N PRO A 920 -2.31 21.64 23.67
CA PRO A 920 -1.79 22.32 24.85
C PRO A 920 -2.30 23.76 24.85
N ILE A 921 -3.05 24.13 25.88
CA ILE A 921 -3.59 25.49 26.09
C ILE A 921 -2.64 26.39 26.88
N ALA A 922 -1.71 25.82 27.65
CA ALA A 922 -0.65 26.58 28.30
C ALA A 922 0.67 25.80 28.36
N ASN A 923 1.78 26.53 28.28
CA ASN A 923 3.14 26.09 28.56
C ASN A 923 3.72 27.02 29.63
N VAL A 924 4.08 26.46 30.79
CA VAL A 924 4.54 27.22 31.96
C VAL A 924 5.92 26.76 32.41
N THR A 925 6.93 27.60 32.25
CA THR A 925 8.28 27.33 32.75
C THR A 925 8.44 27.80 34.20
N ASN A 926 9.25 27.08 34.96
CA ASN A 926 9.48 27.27 36.40
C ASN A 926 8.22 27.14 37.28
N ALA A 927 7.28 26.28 36.90
CA ALA A 927 6.08 25.97 37.68
C ALA A 927 5.70 24.50 37.63
N VAL A 928 5.02 24.02 38.67
CA VAL A 928 4.41 22.69 38.74
C VAL A 928 2.90 22.77 38.46
N GLN A 929 2.29 21.64 38.09
CA GLN A 929 0.88 21.55 37.72
C GLN A 929 -0.10 22.10 38.78
N SER A 930 0.13 21.88 40.07
CA SER A 930 -0.76 22.34 41.14
C SER A 930 -0.84 23.87 41.26
N ASP A 931 0.21 24.56 40.80
CA ASP A 931 0.41 26.00 40.97
C ASP A 931 -0.04 26.83 39.76
N ILE A 932 -0.62 26.18 38.75
CA ILE A 932 -1.00 26.83 37.49
C ILE A 932 -2.48 26.65 37.18
N ALA A 933 -3.07 27.69 36.61
CA ALA A 933 -4.39 27.66 36.01
C ALA A 933 -4.47 28.64 34.84
N TYR A 934 -5.22 28.29 33.80
CA TYR A 934 -5.42 29.14 32.63
C TYR A 934 -6.75 28.84 31.98
N THR A 935 -7.50 29.87 31.59
CA THR A 935 -8.62 29.71 30.65
C THR A 935 -8.75 30.96 29.77
N SER A 936 -9.04 30.72 28.50
CA SER A 936 -9.56 31.71 27.52
C SER A 936 -11.03 31.47 27.22
N PHE A 937 -11.69 30.56 27.94
CA PHE A 937 -13.11 30.20 27.76
C PHE A 937 -13.46 29.62 26.37
N GLU A 938 -12.44 29.24 25.59
CA GLU A 938 -12.62 28.60 24.28
C GLU A 938 -13.00 27.13 24.37
N ALA A 939 -12.26 26.42 25.22
CA ALA A 939 -12.32 24.98 25.38
C ALA A 939 -13.38 24.57 26.41
N ASP A 940 -13.80 23.31 26.36
CA ASP A 940 -14.83 22.79 27.26
C ASP A 940 -14.31 22.62 28.70
N GLY A 941 -13.00 22.42 28.86
CA GLY A 941 -12.35 22.39 30.17
C GLY A 941 -12.16 23.78 30.78
N LYS A 942 -11.90 23.79 32.08
CA LYS A 942 -11.74 25.02 32.88
C LYS A 942 -10.28 25.39 33.15
N GLY A 943 -9.34 24.65 32.55
CA GLY A 943 -7.88 24.76 32.76
C GLY A 943 -7.47 25.02 34.21
N ASN A 944 -7.87 24.09 35.09
CA ASN A 944 -7.67 24.08 36.55
C ASN A 944 -8.43 25.13 37.36
N TRP A 945 -9.24 26.00 36.75
CA TRP A 945 -10.12 26.89 37.48
C TRP A 945 -11.43 26.20 37.93
N MET A 946 -11.99 26.69 39.03
CA MET A 946 -13.30 26.31 39.55
C MET A 946 -14.26 27.49 39.42
N TYR A 947 -15.32 27.30 38.65
CA TYR A 947 -16.43 28.25 38.51
C TYR A 947 -17.66 27.52 38.00
N THR A 948 -18.85 27.97 38.42
CA THR A 948 -20.14 27.47 37.92
C THR A 948 -20.66 28.45 36.89
N TYR A 949 -21.18 27.90 35.80
CA TYR A 949 -21.42 28.65 34.57
C TYR A 949 -22.94 28.81 34.35
N PRO A 950 -23.50 30.04 34.32
CA PRO A 950 -24.95 30.18 34.17
C PRO A 950 -25.51 30.23 32.73
N ASP A 951 -24.73 30.39 31.65
CA ASP A 951 -25.10 30.21 30.20
C ASP A 951 -23.97 30.60 29.22
N GLU A 952 -23.89 29.93 28.04
CA GLU A 952 -22.77 29.84 27.04
C GLU A 952 -21.84 31.08 26.84
N PRO A 953 -20.49 30.90 26.67
CA PRO A 953 -19.55 32.02 26.48
C PRO A 953 -19.92 32.88 25.28
N GLN A 954 -19.72 34.20 25.36
CA GLN A 954 -20.06 35.10 24.25
C GLN A 954 -19.04 34.94 23.12
N VAL A 955 -19.52 34.87 21.87
CA VAL A 955 -18.76 34.38 20.71
C VAL A 955 -18.17 35.51 19.85
N VAL A 956 -18.32 36.78 20.24
CA VAL A 956 -17.83 37.92 19.44
C VAL A 956 -17.14 38.95 20.31
N GLY A 957 -15.90 39.29 19.96
CA GLY A 957 -15.16 40.42 20.54
C GLY A 957 -14.20 40.08 21.67
N ALA A 958 -13.83 38.80 21.84
CA ALA A 958 -12.78 38.32 22.74
C ALA A 958 -11.39 38.92 22.41
N VAL A 959 -10.49 38.97 23.40
CA VAL A 959 -9.12 39.47 23.18
C VAL A 959 -8.21 38.37 22.60
N THR A 960 -8.47 37.12 22.97
CA THR A 960 -7.85 35.91 22.42
C THR A 960 -8.93 34.99 21.89
N GLY A 961 -8.60 34.16 20.88
CA GLY A 961 -9.58 33.29 20.24
C GLY A 961 -10.85 34.02 19.77
N ILE A 962 -12.03 33.47 20.08
CA ILE A 962 -13.36 33.97 19.71
C ILE A 962 -14.33 34.07 20.91
N ARG A 963 -14.06 33.43 22.04
CA ARG A 963 -14.94 33.34 23.22
C ARG A 963 -14.34 34.10 24.39
N TYR A 964 -15.22 34.65 25.23
CA TYR A 964 -14.85 35.20 26.53
C TYR A 964 -16.00 35.01 27.53
N LEU A 965 -15.73 35.13 28.84
CA LEU A 965 -16.78 35.08 29.85
C LEU A 965 -17.46 36.44 29.97
N ASN A 966 -18.74 36.51 29.58
CA ASN A 966 -19.57 37.70 29.77
C ASN A 966 -20.19 37.69 31.16
N VAL A 967 -19.89 38.72 31.95
CA VAL A 967 -20.39 38.86 33.33
C VAL A 967 -21.48 39.94 33.40
N ASN A 968 -21.44 40.90 32.47
CA ASN A 968 -22.32 42.08 32.49
C ASN A 968 -23.81 41.80 32.24
N SER A 969 -24.19 40.62 31.75
CA SER A 969 -25.58 40.33 31.39
C SER A 969 -26.44 39.74 32.52
N ARG A 970 -25.90 39.41 33.71
CA ARG A 970 -26.61 38.59 34.71
C ARG A 970 -26.27 38.92 36.17
N ASP A 971 -27.07 39.77 36.81
CA ASP A 971 -27.41 39.81 38.25
C ASP A 971 -26.34 39.48 39.32
N GLY A 972 -25.03 39.67 39.08
CA GLY A 972 -23.99 39.51 40.10
C GLY A 972 -22.58 39.26 39.59
N ASN A 973 -21.63 39.20 40.53
CA ASN A 973 -20.22 38.93 40.23
C ASN A 973 -19.98 37.43 39.96
N ALA A 974 -19.15 37.11 38.96
CA ALA A 974 -18.65 35.77 38.73
C ALA A 974 -17.46 35.48 39.67
N THR A 975 -17.54 34.36 40.41
CA THR A 975 -16.45 33.91 41.29
C THR A 975 -15.68 32.77 40.63
N ILE A 976 -14.41 33.01 40.30
CA ILE A 976 -13.52 32.04 39.65
C ILE A 976 -12.36 31.73 40.57
N SER A 977 -12.21 30.48 40.99
CA SER A 977 -11.30 30.10 42.08
C SER A 977 -10.31 29.01 41.69
N LYS A 978 -9.11 29.05 42.25
CA LYS A 978 -8.12 27.96 42.19
C LYS A 978 -7.74 27.57 43.61
N ASP A 979 -7.92 26.31 43.96
CA ASP A 979 -7.54 25.74 45.25
C ASP A 979 -6.17 25.05 45.18
N ASN A 980 -5.77 24.37 46.27
CA ASN A 980 -4.53 23.60 46.37
C ASN A 980 -3.25 24.42 46.06
N LEU A 981 -3.31 25.72 46.29
CA LEU A 981 -2.17 26.63 46.19
C LEU A 981 -1.38 26.63 47.50
N GLN A 982 -0.08 26.91 47.41
CA GLN A 982 0.79 27.04 48.58
C GLN A 982 0.60 28.41 49.25
N SER A 983 0.14 28.43 50.51
CA SER A 983 0.10 29.64 51.33
C SER A 983 1.51 30.20 51.56
N GLY A 984 1.67 31.52 51.57
CA GLY A 984 2.94 32.23 51.66
C GLY A 984 3.70 32.39 50.34
N LYS A 985 3.31 31.67 49.28
CA LYS A 985 3.91 31.81 47.94
C LYS A 985 3.31 32.99 47.17
N LYS A 986 4.12 33.61 46.31
CA LYS A 986 3.68 34.72 45.45
C LYS A 986 3.24 34.19 44.09
N TYR A 987 2.04 34.59 43.68
CA TYR A 987 1.46 34.26 42.38
C TYR A 987 1.20 35.53 41.57
N ILE A 988 1.21 35.36 40.25
CA ILE A 988 0.63 36.30 39.32
C ILE A 988 -0.78 35.80 39.02
N VAL A 989 -1.77 36.69 39.15
CA VAL A 989 -3.09 36.52 38.55
C VAL A 989 -3.24 37.61 37.50
N SER A 990 -3.43 37.23 36.23
CA SER A 990 -3.63 38.18 35.15
C SER A 990 -4.82 37.84 34.30
N TYR A 991 -5.49 38.87 33.77
CA TYR A 991 -6.65 38.73 32.91
C TYR A 991 -6.82 39.98 32.06
N TRP A 992 -7.68 39.89 31.05
CA TRP A 992 -8.17 41.03 30.29
C TRP A 992 -9.62 41.31 30.65
N SER A 993 -9.99 42.58 30.74
CA SER A 993 -11.37 43.02 30.98
C SER A 993 -11.76 44.21 30.12
N LYS A 994 -13.06 44.45 29.90
CA LYS A 994 -13.57 45.63 29.20
C LYS A 994 -13.50 46.91 30.05
N VAL A 995 -13.30 46.80 31.35
CA VAL A 995 -13.14 47.93 32.27
C VAL A 995 -11.68 48.13 32.66
N ASN A 996 -11.33 49.35 33.06
CA ASN A 996 -9.99 49.71 33.54
C ASN A 996 -9.84 49.57 35.06
N THR A 997 -10.92 49.27 35.79
CA THR A 997 -10.91 49.02 37.24
C THR A 997 -10.59 47.55 37.53
N PRO A 998 -9.65 47.24 38.43
CA PRO A 998 -9.32 45.85 38.75
C PRO A 998 -10.45 45.13 39.49
N PHE A 999 -10.65 43.86 39.15
CA PHE A 999 -11.44 42.91 39.93
C PHE A 999 -10.83 42.64 41.30
N SER A 1000 -11.71 42.28 42.25
CA SER A 1000 -11.29 41.90 43.60
C SER A 1000 -10.68 40.51 43.61
N ILE A 1001 -9.51 40.38 44.26
CA ILE A 1001 -8.82 39.10 44.46
C ILE A 1001 -8.92 38.71 45.94
N ILE A 1002 -9.57 37.57 46.21
CA ILE A 1002 -9.70 37.00 47.55
C ILE A 1002 -8.67 35.89 47.75
N GLY A 1003 -8.19 35.71 48.98
CA GLY A 1003 -7.25 34.63 49.33
C GLY A 1003 -5.77 35.05 49.37
N GLY A 1004 -5.48 36.35 49.22
CA GLY A 1004 -4.15 36.90 49.37
C GLY A 1004 -4.12 38.43 49.46
N THR A 1005 -2.94 38.98 49.68
CA THR A 1005 -2.69 40.44 49.66
C THR A 1005 -1.68 40.77 48.57
N GLY A 1006 -1.79 41.93 47.92
CA GLY A 1006 -0.97 42.16 46.73
C GLY A 1006 -1.02 43.56 46.15
N SER A 1007 -0.24 43.75 45.09
CA SER A 1007 -0.27 44.96 44.26
C SER A 1007 -0.93 44.66 42.91
N HIS A 1008 -1.56 45.68 42.34
CA HIS A 1008 -2.17 45.65 41.02
C HIS A 1008 -1.37 46.53 40.05
N ILE A 1009 -1.28 46.09 38.80
CA ILE A 1009 -0.67 46.81 37.70
C ILE A 1009 -1.68 46.79 36.53
N LEU A 1010 -2.11 47.97 36.09
CA LEU A 1010 -2.83 48.15 34.84
C LEU A 1010 -1.82 48.15 33.68
N GLY A 1011 -2.06 47.33 32.68
CA GLY A 1011 -1.23 47.24 31.49
C GLY A 1011 -1.85 47.93 30.28
N ARG A 1012 -1.53 47.37 29.11
CA ARG A 1012 -1.95 47.89 27.81
C ARG A 1012 -3.46 47.71 27.58
N ASN A 1013 -3.98 48.51 26.65
CA ASN A 1013 -5.30 48.34 26.06
C ASN A 1013 -5.13 47.79 24.65
N VAL A 1014 -5.81 46.69 24.32
CA VAL A 1014 -5.87 46.12 22.97
C VAL A 1014 -7.33 46.00 22.58
N SER A 1015 -7.77 46.78 21.59
CA SER A 1015 -9.15 46.72 21.06
C SER A 1015 -10.25 46.84 22.14
N GLY A 1016 -10.06 47.70 23.13
CA GLY A 1016 -11.01 47.92 24.22
C GLY A 1016 -10.92 46.92 25.36
N TRP A 1017 -9.92 46.03 25.35
CA TRP A 1017 -9.60 45.15 26.47
C TRP A 1017 -8.39 45.68 27.22
N HIS A 1018 -8.54 45.86 28.52
CA HIS A 1018 -7.49 46.29 29.44
C HIS A 1018 -6.84 45.09 30.10
N PHE A 1019 -5.50 45.02 30.06
CA PHE A 1019 -4.74 44.00 30.76
C PHE A 1019 -4.59 44.35 32.25
N HIS A 1020 -4.94 43.43 33.14
CA HIS A 1020 -4.75 43.55 34.58
C HIS A 1020 -3.78 42.47 35.07
N LYS A 1021 -2.81 42.88 35.89
CA LYS A 1021 -1.88 41.96 36.56
C LYS A 1021 -1.88 42.22 38.07
N HIS A 1022 -2.17 41.18 38.84
CA HIS A 1022 -2.09 41.18 40.29
C HIS A 1022 -0.89 40.34 40.72
N ILE A 1023 -0.07 40.87 41.62
CA ILE A 1023 0.97 40.12 42.32
C ILE A 1023 0.43 39.79 43.70
N VAL A 1024 0.00 38.54 43.89
CA VAL A 1024 -0.74 38.07 45.05
C VAL A 1024 0.18 37.27 45.96
N ASN A 1025 0.42 37.75 47.18
CA ASN A 1025 0.97 36.95 48.27
C ASN A 1025 -0.18 36.11 48.84
N ALA A 1026 -0.20 34.82 48.53
CA ALA A 1026 -1.28 33.93 48.96
C ALA A 1026 -1.29 33.83 50.49
N THR A 1027 -2.43 34.10 51.13
CA THR A 1027 -2.65 33.91 52.57
C THR A 1027 -3.49 32.67 52.86
N ALA A 1028 -4.18 32.14 51.84
CA ALA A 1028 -4.93 30.88 51.88
C ALA A 1028 -4.44 29.92 50.79
N SER A 1029 -4.92 28.67 50.84
CA SER A 1029 -4.70 27.67 49.78
C SER A 1029 -5.59 27.87 48.55
N THR A 1030 -6.47 28.87 48.57
CA THR A 1030 -7.37 29.22 47.48
C THR A 1030 -7.22 30.69 47.13
N ILE A 1031 -7.11 31.00 45.84
CA ILE A 1031 -7.21 32.35 45.29
C ILE A 1031 -8.48 32.43 44.44
N SER A 1032 -9.29 33.46 44.65
CA SER A 1032 -10.54 33.69 43.91
C SER A 1032 -10.54 35.07 43.25
N VAL A 1033 -10.91 35.10 41.97
CA VAL A 1033 -11.18 36.32 41.20
C VAL A 1033 -12.67 36.58 41.25
N ILE A 1034 -13.06 37.76 41.74
CA ILE A 1034 -14.45 38.23 41.74
C ILE A 1034 -14.61 39.17 40.55
N ALA A 1035 -14.91 38.59 39.39
CA ALA A 1035 -15.14 39.33 38.17
C ALA A 1035 -16.52 39.99 38.22
N ASN A 1036 -16.57 41.29 38.03
CA ASN A 1036 -17.81 42.08 37.99
C ASN A 1036 -18.06 42.70 36.60
N ASP A 1037 -17.24 42.30 35.62
CA ASP A 1037 -17.34 42.67 34.21
C ASP A 1037 -16.74 41.53 33.37
N ASP A 1038 -16.83 41.63 32.04
CA ASP A 1038 -16.35 40.68 31.07
C ASP A 1038 -14.86 40.36 31.29
N ILE A 1039 -14.50 39.08 31.18
CA ILE A 1039 -13.16 38.58 31.44
C ILE A 1039 -12.70 37.59 30.36
N ASP A 1040 -11.44 37.73 29.96
CA ASP A 1040 -10.76 36.84 29.02
C ASP A 1040 -9.30 36.62 29.45
N GLU A 1041 -8.66 35.58 28.92
CA GLU A 1041 -7.25 35.25 29.14
C GLU A 1041 -6.83 35.26 30.62
N LEU A 1042 -7.57 34.49 31.43
CA LEU A 1042 -7.36 34.42 32.87
C LEU A 1042 -6.25 33.41 33.21
N ARG A 1043 -5.13 33.91 33.74
CA ARG A 1043 -3.94 33.15 34.12
C ARG A 1043 -3.68 33.21 35.63
N LEU A 1044 -3.19 32.10 36.18
CA LEU A 1044 -2.59 32.03 37.51
C LEU A 1044 -1.32 31.19 37.44
N TYR A 1045 -0.20 31.72 37.94
CA TYR A 1045 1.08 31.02 37.99
C TYR A 1045 2.04 31.67 39.02
N PRO A 1046 3.10 30.97 39.49
CA PRO A 1046 4.08 31.54 40.41
C PRO A 1046 4.77 32.80 39.86
N LEU A 1047 5.15 33.73 40.73
CA LEU A 1047 5.83 34.98 40.33
C LEU A 1047 7.13 34.74 39.55
N THR A 1048 7.84 33.65 39.83
CA THR A 1048 9.11 33.28 39.18
C THR A 1048 8.93 32.48 37.88
N ALA A 1049 7.69 32.21 37.48
CA ALA A 1049 7.35 31.42 36.31
C ALA A 1049 7.02 32.28 35.09
N GLN A 1050 7.10 31.67 33.90
CA GLN A 1050 6.67 32.29 32.65
C GLN A 1050 5.61 31.41 32.01
N MET A 1051 4.46 31.99 31.69
CA MET A 1051 3.35 31.29 31.05
C MET A 1051 3.16 31.82 29.63
N THR A 1052 3.15 30.91 28.66
CA THR A 1052 2.66 31.15 27.30
C THR A 1052 1.39 30.34 27.12
N THR A 1053 0.38 30.93 26.50
CA THR A 1053 -0.93 30.30 26.33
C THR A 1053 -1.33 30.29 24.86
N TYR A 1054 -2.30 29.44 24.55
CA TYR A 1054 -2.74 29.18 23.20
C TYR A 1054 -4.26 29.00 23.16
N THR A 1055 -4.87 29.40 22.05
CA THR A 1055 -6.25 29.08 21.68
C THR A 1055 -6.25 28.36 20.34
N TYR A 1056 -7.26 27.52 20.08
CA TYR A 1056 -7.31 26.70 18.87
C TYR A 1056 -8.71 26.69 18.27
N GLU A 1057 -8.76 26.52 16.96
CA GLU A 1057 -9.92 26.06 16.23
C GLU A 1057 -9.70 24.56 15.92
N PRO A 1058 -10.46 23.64 16.53
CA PRO A 1058 -10.23 22.20 16.39
C PRO A 1058 -10.18 21.75 14.92
N LEU A 1059 -9.18 20.92 14.59
CA LEU A 1059 -8.90 20.39 13.24
C LEU A 1059 -8.40 21.42 12.21
N ILE A 1060 -8.34 22.71 12.57
CA ILE A 1060 -7.79 23.77 11.73
C ILE A 1060 -6.41 24.19 12.25
N GLY A 1061 -6.33 24.65 13.50
CA GLY A 1061 -5.05 25.00 14.12
C GLY A 1061 -5.16 26.04 15.24
N MET A 1062 -4.02 26.55 15.69
CA MET A 1062 -3.92 27.57 16.74
C MET A 1062 -4.45 28.91 16.23
N THR A 1063 -5.37 29.56 16.95
CA THR A 1063 -5.97 30.85 16.56
C THR A 1063 -5.31 32.06 17.22
N SER A 1064 -4.77 31.89 18.43
CA SER A 1064 -3.98 32.91 19.09
C SER A 1064 -2.97 32.32 20.05
N GLN A 1065 -1.89 33.07 20.29
CA GLN A 1065 -0.87 32.80 21.27
C GLN A 1065 -0.65 34.07 22.08
N CYS A 1066 -0.61 33.96 23.40
CA CYS A 1066 -0.24 35.09 24.24
C CYS A 1066 1.01 34.75 25.05
N ASP A 1067 2.09 35.50 24.81
CA ASP A 1067 3.42 35.20 25.34
C ASP A 1067 3.56 35.53 26.84
N ALA A 1068 4.73 35.24 27.41
CA ALA A 1068 5.05 35.53 28.81
C ALA A 1068 5.06 37.03 29.16
N ASN A 1069 5.17 37.90 28.16
CA ASN A 1069 5.11 39.36 28.27
C ASN A 1069 3.68 39.90 28.00
N ASN A 1070 2.70 39.02 27.88
CA ASN A 1070 1.30 39.32 27.57
C ASN A 1070 1.15 40.08 26.24
N LYS A 1071 2.00 39.76 25.25
CA LYS A 1071 1.81 40.14 23.85
C LYS A 1071 1.03 39.04 23.14
N ILE A 1072 0.01 39.42 22.40
CA ILE A 1072 -0.85 38.49 21.66
C ILE A 1072 -0.39 38.43 20.21
N THR A 1073 -0.30 37.22 19.66
CA THR A 1073 -0.13 36.94 18.25
C THR A 1073 -1.35 36.20 17.76
N TYR A 1074 -1.94 36.66 16.65
CA TYR A 1074 -3.11 36.02 16.03
C TYR A 1074 -2.71 35.24 14.79
N TYR A 1075 -3.36 34.09 14.60
CA TYR A 1075 -3.12 33.18 13.49
C TYR A 1075 -4.43 33.02 12.72
N GLU A 1076 -4.41 33.43 11.46
CA GLU A 1076 -5.57 33.42 10.57
C GLU A 1076 -5.37 32.37 9.49
N TYR A 1077 -6.39 31.57 9.27
CA TYR A 1077 -6.38 30.50 8.28
C TYR A 1077 -7.18 30.90 7.03
N ASP A 1078 -6.77 30.36 5.88
CA ASP A 1078 -7.61 30.38 4.70
C ASP A 1078 -8.81 29.43 4.85
N SER A 1079 -9.71 29.42 3.87
CA SER A 1079 -10.89 28.55 3.91
C SER A 1079 -10.55 27.05 3.91
N PHE A 1080 -9.35 26.64 3.51
CA PHE A 1080 -8.92 25.25 3.42
C PHE A 1080 -8.26 24.74 4.71
N GLY A 1081 -8.17 25.61 5.73
CA GLY A 1081 -7.56 25.33 7.02
C GLY A 1081 -6.04 25.48 7.02
N ARG A 1082 -5.48 26.24 6.06
CA ARG A 1082 -4.02 26.49 5.98
C ARG A 1082 -3.69 27.87 6.56
N LEU A 1083 -2.58 27.99 7.28
CA LEU A 1083 -2.17 29.23 7.94
C LEU A 1083 -1.86 30.32 6.91
N LYS A 1084 -2.66 31.38 6.85
CA LYS A 1084 -2.59 32.44 5.85
C LYS A 1084 -1.87 33.68 6.36
N THR A 1085 -2.20 34.14 7.56
CA THR A 1085 -1.66 35.39 8.11
C THR A 1085 -1.33 35.21 9.58
N VAL A 1086 -0.20 35.79 10.00
CA VAL A 1086 0.18 35.96 11.40
C VAL A 1086 0.18 37.45 11.70
N ARG A 1087 -0.51 37.87 12.74
CA ARG A 1087 -0.63 39.28 13.15
C ARG A 1087 -0.16 39.50 14.57
N ASP A 1088 0.29 40.71 14.86
CA ASP A 1088 0.51 41.15 16.23
C ASP A 1088 -0.80 41.53 16.93
N GLN A 1089 -0.69 41.90 18.21
CA GLN A 1089 -1.80 42.30 19.08
C GLN A 1089 -2.60 43.50 18.54
N ASP A 1090 -1.95 44.38 17.77
CA ASP A 1090 -2.53 45.59 17.20
C ASP A 1090 -3.12 45.32 15.80
N LYS A 1091 -3.20 44.03 15.42
CA LYS A 1091 -3.69 43.51 14.14
C LYS A 1091 -2.81 43.87 12.93
N ASN A 1092 -1.58 44.33 13.14
CA ASN A 1092 -0.62 44.51 12.06
C ASN A 1092 -0.14 43.14 11.57
N VAL A 1093 0.09 43.04 10.26
CA VAL A 1093 0.60 41.81 9.65
C VAL A 1093 2.08 41.63 9.98
N ILE A 1094 2.42 40.53 10.66
CA ILE A 1094 3.80 40.10 10.88
C ILE A 1094 4.28 39.26 9.70
N LYS A 1095 3.41 38.33 9.24
CA LYS A 1095 3.74 37.37 8.19
C LYS A 1095 2.48 37.01 7.41
N THR A 1096 2.63 36.84 6.10
CA THR A 1096 1.63 36.23 5.23
C THR A 1096 2.25 35.05 4.51
N MET A 1097 1.48 33.98 4.35
CA MET A 1097 1.84 32.80 3.61
C MET A 1097 1.03 32.75 2.32
N ASP A 1098 1.70 32.42 1.22
CA ASP A 1098 1.06 32.08 -0.05
C ASP A 1098 1.36 30.62 -0.36
N TYR A 1099 0.32 29.85 -0.67
CA TYR A 1099 0.43 28.41 -0.90
C TYR A 1099 0.43 28.15 -2.39
N GLN A 1100 1.59 27.73 -2.91
CA GLN A 1100 1.74 27.41 -4.32
C GLN A 1100 1.72 25.89 -4.54
N TYR A 1101 0.92 25.45 -5.51
CA TYR A 1101 0.91 24.07 -5.97
C TYR A 1101 2.16 23.83 -6.83
N GLN A 1102 3.13 23.10 -6.26
CA GLN A 1102 4.34 22.60 -6.92
C GLN A 1102 5.05 23.62 -7.84
N GLN A 1103 5.87 24.49 -7.26
CA GLN A 1103 6.83 25.27 -8.06
C GLN A 1103 7.94 24.36 -8.60
N SER A 1104 8.42 24.66 -9.81
CA SER A 1104 9.76 24.28 -10.26
C SER A 1104 10.77 24.80 -9.23
N ASN A 1105 11.52 23.92 -8.57
CA ASN A 1105 12.58 24.31 -7.64
C ASN A 1105 13.66 25.08 -8.43
N ASN A 1106 13.54 26.40 -8.48
CA ASN A 1106 14.66 27.29 -8.77
C ASN A 1106 15.36 27.58 -7.44
N GLN A 1107 16.41 26.81 -7.14
CA GLN A 1107 17.50 27.25 -6.27
C GLN A 1107 18.81 27.14 -7.03
#